data_AF-A0A952ISS2-F1
#
_entry.id   AF-A0A952ISS2-F1
#
_cell.length_a   1.000
_cell.length_b   1.000
_cell.length_c   1.000
_cell.angle_alpha   90.00
_cell.angle_beta   90.00
_cell.angle_gamma   90.00
#
_symmetry.space_group_name_H-M   'P 1'
#
loop_
_entity.id
_entity.type
_entity.pdbx_description
1 polymer ?
#
loop_
_entity_poly.entity_id
_entity_poly.type
_entity_poly.pdbx_seq_one_letter_code
_entity_poly.pdbx_strand_id
1 'polypeptide(L)'
;MIRYALLQTARVVSVLILLVASFASAQAENVIGQNDGTIDWNGWELDYTTFELSDGLILNNVKYNGVPLLGRASFPVMSVYYEGPCGPYADRLNGPQQPVSWANNALLVAREFTQEGKLWFELGIREFIGSYDIYQAWYISEDGELDGHAFSRGLQCNYDHVHYPMWRLDFDIDGPANDRILREVTPGVFSAYTTEFQTNATDAFQHGWYVEDTVSGYRVRVGFDNGDWNVAGTVVPESSYASNLVGGLVSRSNEEGWTGGASQDFRYNNGESLVNSDVVMWYRGYLPHTPDEGSALWHSTGVRIFVDQATDTDGDGEPDVTDTDDDNDGILDVDDDLPLDPNESVDTDGDGIGNNADTDDDGDGVADADDVFPLDASESSDTDGDGIGDNADIDADNDGLPDVVESGAATAFAVLDDFEAASGWVTDPDNNDTATTGAWQVGDPQGTSSGGATLQADAASNGVQALITGLTAGSSVGTNDIDNGDTTVLSPALSIPVGATELSLDYYFAHLNNATSDDYFRISIVSAGASSLLLNETGTGLERSVVWTPVSFDVSSYAGTSVQLLIEAADAGGGSLIEAGVDNIQVFSPANQDIDGDQIINSLDLDSDNDSIADVIEAGLSDADGDFIVDDLSAQGSVLVAPDTDGDDIADFLDLESANSSNNGSNYDISVTEFVVLDTNNDGQINAGDVAGGVDNNSNGVDDAIEAGIDPIDCGPPAYDAAVDRALFVWQDCDGVFHMVGTGADEGASYVGMVASETDFASVSAVSIEASDSVDNVPADRIFFDISLGGIYVDEILYTLDAGASACIGVTDQSAGTAILAGSARTPVTSPFDPVTLQSCEMPVNTDCGTPSIDPATDAGAYIWNECNGTWSMQITGEPGGDSSGYSGVLSTTTGFSNITPLTIEPSDVVTSPSVEQINFNLVTSNPWEDRFSFEINQGDELCVNVAALPAGLSVYAGVAKTPVSGPFNPISLATCTPPDSGCDTPDFDAANERTLLTWIDCAGDLHLVGTGAAAGARYAGQVYATAPFDNVAGLSLEPSDVLNTALPDAISFDISMGGPWVDRIIATPAAGSELCISVDLQSTGTALLAGGSRTPVTSPFNPSTLESCTPPVNTDCGNPLVDPAIDGGLFVWKACDGVWSMMITGDSALGGVSYEGSISSSTGFASVTPVTTEASDSLSTDLSAPIAFSLATGSPWEDRFEFVPNADAELCVTITDMPATLGRYAGPARTPVSLSFNPVTFEDCQ
;
A
#
# COMPACT_ATOMS: atom_id res chain seq x y z
N MET A 1 43.87 -2.29 -43.94
CA MET A 1 43.17 -2.89 -45.11
C MET A 1 43.11 -4.42 -45.07
N ILE A 2 44.20 -5.17 -44.91
CA ILE A 2 44.10 -6.65 -44.76
C ILE A 2 43.50 -7.08 -43.39
N ARG A 3 43.69 -6.29 -42.32
CA ARG A 3 43.04 -6.53 -41.01
C ARG A 3 41.54 -6.20 -40.96
N TYR A 4 41.05 -5.33 -41.84
CA TYR A 4 39.62 -5.02 -41.95
C TYR A 4 38.86 -6.11 -42.73
N ALA A 5 39.56 -6.76 -43.67
CA ALA A 5 39.03 -7.89 -44.43
C ALA A 5 38.93 -9.18 -43.61
N LEU A 6 39.78 -9.37 -42.59
CA LEU A 6 39.78 -10.54 -41.71
C LEU A 6 38.69 -10.49 -40.62
N LEU A 7 38.32 -9.31 -40.11
CA LEU A 7 37.19 -9.18 -39.19
C LEU A 7 35.81 -9.33 -39.88
N GLN A 8 35.69 -8.92 -41.15
CA GLN A 8 34.45 -9.14 -41.91
C GLN A 8 34.28 -10.60 -42.38
N THR A 9 35.36 -11.37 -42.54
CA THR A 9 35.23 -12.81 -42.86
C THR A 9 34.90 -13.67 -41.65
N ALA A 10 35.24 -13.24 -40.42
CA ALA A 10 34.82 -13.93 -39.20
C ALA A 10 33.32 -13.74 -38.91
N ARG A 11 32.79 -12.51 -39.07
CA ARG A 11 31.34 -12.25 -38.89
C ARG A 11 30.47 -12.91 -39.96
N VAL A 12 30.95 -13.04 -41.20
CA VAL A 12 30.19 -13.71 -42.27
C VAL A 12 30.21 -15.23 -42.10
N VAL A 13 31.21 -15.85 -41.48
CA VAL A 13 31.22 -17.30 -41.22
C VAL A 13 30.38 -17.67 -40.00
N SER A 14 30.32 -16.83 -38.95
CA SER A 14 29.41 -17.06 -37.82
C SER A 14 27.94 -16.86 -38.20
N VAL A 15 27.63 -15.85 -39.03
CA VAL A 15 26.25 -15.61 -39.51
C VAL A 15 25.82 -16.66 -40.53
N LEU A 16 26.73 -17.25 -41.33
CA LEU A 16 26.39 -18.31 -42.29
C LEU A 16 26.29 -19.71 -41.65
N ILE A 17 26.88 -19.93 -40.48
CA ILE A 17 26.64 -21.15 -39.68
C ILE A 17 25.31 -21.05 -38.93
N LEU A 18 24.89 -19.86 -38.50
CA LEU A 18 23.53 -19.64 -37.97
C LEU A 18 22.44 -19.64 -39.07
N LEU A 19 22.70 -19.13 -40.29
CA LEU A 19 21.68 -19.08 -41.35
C LEU A 19 21.41 -20.42 -42.09
N VAL A 20 22.21 -21.45 -41.86
CA VAL A 20 21.92 -22.81 -42.38
C VAL A 20 21.21 -23.67 -41.33
N ALA A 21 21.09 -23.20 -40.08
CA ALA A 21 20.36 -23.88 -39.01
C ALA A 21 18.88 -23.44 -38.91
N SER A 22 18.48 -22.28 -39.47
CA SER A 22 17.12 -21.73 -39.34
C SER A 22 16.20 -21.90 -40.56
N PHE A 23 16.58 -22.72 -41.56
CA PHE A 23 15.67 -23.14 -42.64
C PHE A 23 15.83 -24.64 -42.94
N ALA A 24 15.51 -25.46 -41.95
CA ALA A 24 15.24 -26.88 -42.13
C ALA A 24 14.27 -27.44 -41.06
N SER A 25 13.08 -26.85 -40.89
CA SER A 25 11.93 -27.57 -40.34
C SER A 25 10.89 -27.87 -41.43
N ALA A 26 11.38 -28.38 -42.57
CA ALA A 26 10.54 -29.15 -43.46
C ALA A 26 10.36 -30.53 -42.83
N GLN A 27 9.14 -30.82 -42.36
CA GLN A 27 8.56 -32.15 -42.12
C GLN A 27 9.55 -33.31 -42.23
N ALA A 28 10.25 -33.59 -41.13
CA ALA A 28 10.70 -34.94 -40.87
C ALA A 28 9.55 -35.63 -40.14
N GLU A 29 8.76 -36.44 -40.86
CA GLU A 29 8.07 -37.58 -40.27
C GLU A 29 9.13 -38.49 -39.62
N ASN A 30 9.61 -38.14 -38.43
CA ASN A 30 10.25 -39.09 -37.56
C ASN A 30 9.12 -39.79 -36.82
N VAL A 31 8.75 -40.96 -37.35
CA VAL A 31 8.28 -42.04 -36.50
C VAL A 31 9.38 -42.25 -35.46
N ILE A 32 9.24 -41.67 -34.26
CA ILE A 32 10.09 -41.98 -33.11
C ILE A 32 9.74 -43.41 -32.71
N GLY A 33 10.37 -44.35 -33.41
CA GLY A 33 10.41 -45.75 -33.04
C GLY A 33 11.68 -45.99 -32.24
N GLN A 34 11.84 -45.35 -31.08
CA GLN A 34 12.83 -45.76 -30.09
C GLN A 34 12.20 -45.72 -28.70
N ASN A 35 12.53 -46.73 -27.91
CA ASN A 35 12.00 -46.95 -26.57
C ASN A 35 12.69 -46.04 -25.54
N ASP A 36 13.68 -45.27 -26.00
CA ASP A 36 14.66 -44.49 -25.29
C ASP A 36 15.09 -43.30 -26.15
N GLY A 37 15.40 -42.16 -25.53
CA GLY A 37 15.85 -40.95 -26.22
C GLY A 37 16.25 -39.83 -25.28
N THR A 38 16.68 -38.71 -25.84
CA THR A 38 17.07 -37.49 -25.12
C THR A 38 16.22 -36.32 -25.63
N ILE A 39 15.82 -35.44 -24.72
CA ILE A 39 15.11 -34.19 -24.97
C ILE A 39 16.03 -33.04 -24.57
N ASP A 40 16.15 -32.06 -25.48
CA ASP A 40 16.83 -30.78 -25.32
C ASP A 40 15.84 -29.74 -25.87
N TRP A 41 15.17 -29.01 -24.98
CA TRP A 41 14.02 -28.19 -25.31
C TRP A 41 13.78 -27.08 -24.27
N ASN A 42 13.83 -25.80 -24.67
CA ASN A 42 13.54 -24.63 -23.83
C ASN A 42 14.16 -24.72 -22.42
N GLY A 43 15.49 -24.87 -22.35
CA GLY A 43 16.21 -24.97 -21.07
C GLY A 43 16.22 -26.37 -20.45
N TRP A 44 15.30 -27.26 -20.84
CA TRP A 44 15.26 -28.64 -20.36
C TRP A 44 16.25 -29.54 -21.09
N GLU A 45 17.06 -30.27 -20.32
CA GLU A 45 17.85 -31.40 -20.80
C GLU A 45 17.48 -32.66 -20.01
N LEU A 46 17.00 -33.71 -20.67
CA LEU A 46 16.66 -34.97 -20.00
C LEU A 46 16.71 -36.20 -20.93
N ASP A 47 16.88 -37.38 -20.35
CA ASP A 47 16.77 -38.66 -21.03
C ASP A 47 15.44 -39.35 -20.68
N TYR A 48 14.80 -40.04 -21.63
CA TYR A 48 13.60 -40.84 -21.37
C TYR A 48 13.77 -42.31 -21.77
N THR A 49 13.06 -43.21 -21.09
CA THR A 49 12.95 -44.64 -21.45
C THR A 49 11.55 -45.19 -21.15
N THR A 50 11.11 -46.23 -21.88
CA THR A 50 9.74 -46.79 -21.79
C THR A 50 9.66 -48.28 -21.45
N PHE A 51 10.80 -48.99 -21.40
CA PHE A 51 10.84 -50.45 -21.19
C PHE A 51 11.92 -50.93 -20.21
N GLU A 52 12.70 -50.02 -19.62
CA GLU A 52 13.62 -50.42 -18.57
C GLU A 52 12.81 -50.76 -17.31
N LEU A 53 13.07 -51.93 -16.73
CA LEU A 53 12.59 -52.33 -15.39
C LEU A 53 11.06 -52.52 -15.20
N SER A 54 10.22 -52.33 -16.23
CA SER A 54 8.74 -52.41 -16.16
C SER A 54 8.10 -51.30 -15.30
N ASP A 55 8.61 -50.07 -15.39
CA ASP A 55 8.17 -48.90 -14.60
C ASP A 55 7.53 -47.79 -15.47
N GLY A 56 6.95 -48.16 -16.63
CA GLY A 56 6.32 -47.21 -17.56
C GLY A 56 7.31 -46.29 -18.27
N LEU A 57 6.89 -45.03 -18.49
CA LEU A 57 7.72 -43.95 -19.03
C LEU A 57 8.54 -43.30 -17.89
N ILE A 58 9.86 -43.34 -18.03
CA ILE A 58 10.84 -42.88 -17.04
C ILE A 58 11.61 -41.70 -17.63
N LEU A 59 11.87 -40.67 -16.82
CA LEU A 59 12.82 -39.60 -17.11
C LEU A 59 14.08 -39.81 -16.26
N ASN A 60 15.27 -39.56 -16.81
CA ASN A 60 16.55 -39.62 -16.12
C ASN A 60 17.38 -38.37 -16.46
N ASN A 61 18.34 -38.03 -15.61
CA ASN A 61 19.26 -36.90 -15.81
C ASN A 61 18.51 -35.60 -16.14
N VAL A 62 17.44 -35.29 -15.41
CA VAL A 62 16.59 -34.13 -15.69
C VAL A 62 17.27 -32.87 -15.18
N LYS A 63 17.43 -31.90 -16.07
CA LYS A 63 17.99 -30.58 -15.79
C LYS A 63 17.11 -29.48 -16.38
N TYR A 64 17.18 -28.31 -15.77
CA TYR A 64 16.62 -27.08 -16.31
C TYR A 64 17.67 -25.97 -16.24
N ASN A 65 17.88 -25.26 -17.33
CA ASN A 65 18.90 -24.20 -17.48
C ASN A 65 20.31 -24.64 -17.02
N GLY A 66 20.64 -25.92 -17.21
CA GLY A 66 21.92 -26.50 -16.83
C GLY A 66 22.01 -27.01 -15.39
N VAL A 67 21.07 -26.65 -14.51
CA VAL A 67 21.01 -27.09 -13.11
C VAL A 67 20.40 -28.51 -13.05
N PRO A 68 21.11 -29.50 -12.48
CA PRO A 68 20.54 -30.81 -12.17
C PRO A 68 19.35 -30.70 -11.22
N LEU A 69 18.26 -31.41 -11.50
CA LEU A 69 17.04 -31.40 -10.66
C LEU A 69 16.66 -32.81 -10.21
N LEU A 70 16.60 -33.76 -11.14
CA LEU A 70 16.23 -35.14 -10.85
C LEU A 70 17.21 -36.11 -11.48
N GLY A 71 17.79 -36.99 -10.66
CA GLY A 71 18.49 -38.17 -11.16
C GLY A 71 17.53 -39.07 -11.95
N ARG A 72 16.29 -39.20 -11.45
CA ARG A 72 15.24 -40.04 -12.05
C ARG A 72 13.82 -39.66 -11.62
N ALA A 73 12.88 -39.66 -12.56
CA ALA A 73 11.44 -39.56 -12.30
C ALA A 73 10.69 -40.72 -12.97
N SER A 74 9.80 -41.40 -12.23
CA SER A 74 9.13 -42.60 -12.76
C SER A 74 7.76 -42.87 -12.13
N PHE A 75 6.97 -43.69 -12.83
CA PHE A 75 5.65 -44.17 -12.40
C PHE A 75 5.62 -45.71 -12.26
N PRO A 76 6.28 -46.27 -11.24
CA PRO A 76 6.58 -47.70 -11.19
C PRO A 76 5.38 -48.65 -11.01
N VAL A 77 4.27 -48.20 -10.41
CA VAL A 77 3.12 -49.10 -10.13
C VAL A 77 1.81 -48.35 -9.97
N MET A 78 0.72 -49.00 -10.40
CA MET A 78 -0.65 -48.63 -10.09
C MET A 78 -1.27 -49.69 -9.17
N SER A 79 -1.70 -49.30 -7.96
CA SER A 79 -2.43 -50.21 -7.05
C SER A 79 -3.92 -49.94 -7.12
N VAL A 80 -4.74 -50.98 -7.33
CA VAL A 80 -6.20 -50.87 -7.46
C VAL A 80 -6.90 -51.61 -6.34
N TYR A 81 -7.68 -50.93 -5.52
CA TYR A 81 -8.45 -51.52 -4.43
C TYR A 81 -9.94 -51.47 -4.72
N TYR A 82 -10.62 -52.62 -4.65
CA TYR A 82 -12.07 -52.69 -4.80
C TYR A 82 -12.73 -52.83 -3.43
N GLU A 83 -13.90 -52.23 -3.28
CA GLU A 83 -14.78 -52.50 -2.12
C GLU A 83 -15.49 -53.88 -2.23
N GLY A 84 -15.23 -54.64 -3.30
CA GLY A 84 -15.83 -55.93 -3.61
C GLY A 84 -14.83 -57.08 -3.83
N PRO A 85 -15.29 -58.28 -4.25
CA PRO A 85 -14.47 -59.49 -4.33
C PRO A 85 -13.49 -59.52 -5.53
N CYS A 86 -13.36 -58.43 -6.28
CA CYS A 86 -12.60 -58.41 -7.52
C CYS A 86 -11.09 -58.29 -7.29
N GLY A 87 -10.63 -57.56 -6.29
CA GLY A 87 -9.20 -57.32 -6.04
C GLY A 87 -9.03 -56.68 -4.66
N PRO A 88 -7.80 -56.59 -4.15
CA PRO A 88 -6.85 -55.62 -4.71
C PRO A 88 -5.91 -56.19 -5.78
N TYR A 89 -5.46 -55.32 -6.69
CA TYR A 89 -4.45 -55.58 -7.72
C TYR A 89 -3.30 -54.58 -7.63
N ALA A 90 -2.10 -54.99 -8.03
CA ALA A 90 -0.99 -54.08 -8.28
C ALA A 90 -0.43 -54.46 -9.63
N ASP A 91 -0.54 -53.53 -10.57
CA ASP A 91 -0.16 -53.73 -11.94
C ASP A 91 0.88 -52.69 -12.34
N ARG A 92 1.80 -53.13 -13.18
CA ARG A 92 2.86 -52.30 -13.75
C ARG A 92 2.47 -51.95 -15.18
N LEU A 93 2.86 -50.77 -15.63
CA LEU A 93 2.80 -50.40 -17.05
C LEU A 93 3.94 -51.10 -17.78
N ASN A 94 3.64 -52.28 -18.31
CA ASN A 94 4.56 -53.09 -19.11
C ASN A 94 3.84 -53.83 -20.25
N GLY A 95 2.64 -53.38 -20.58
CA GLY A 95 1.82 -53.92 -21.64
C GLY A 95 2.30 -53.47 -23.03
N PRO A 96 1.68 -53.97 -24.10
CA PRO A 96 1.90 -53.38 -25.42
C PRO A 96 1.29 -51.98 -25.47
N GLN A 97 2.11 -50.98 -25.81
CA GLN A 97 1.67 -49.60 -26.05
C GLN A 97 0.53 -49.55 -27.08
N GLN A 98 -0.43 -48.67 -26.82
CA GLN A 98 -1.62 -48.46 -27.63
C GLN A 98 -1.52 -47.13 -28.38
N PRO A 99 -2.07 -47.03 -29.60
CA PRO A 99 -2.11 -45.77 -30.33
C PRO A 99 -2.89 -44.69 -29.59
N VAL A 100 -2.35 -43.48 -29.59
CA VAL A 100 -2.96 -42.28 -29.00
C VAL A 100 -3.63 -41.45 -30.10
N SER A 101 -4.96 -41.44 -30.12
CA SER A 101 -5.72 -40.91 -31.26
C SER A 101 -5.58 -39.40 -31.44
N TRP A 102 -5.37 -38.64 -30.36
CA TRP A 102 -5.14 -37.18 -30.42
C TRP A 102 -3.70 -36.80 -30.76
N ALA A 103 -2.78 -37.77 -30.79
CA ALA A 103 -1.38 -37.59 -31.17
C ALA A 103 -1.07 -38.37 -32.45
N ASN A 104 -1.91 -38.24 -33.48
CA ASN A 104 -1.73 -38.89 -34.78
C ASN A 104 -1.56 -40.43 -34.71
N ASN A 105 -2.17 -41.08 -33.71
CA ASN A 105 -2.02 -42.52 -33.43
C ASN A 105 -0.59 -42.95 -33.11
N ALA A 106 0.24 -42.05 -32.56
CA ALA A 106 1.56 -42.40 -32.05
C ALA A 106 1.47 -43.40 -30.88
N LEU A 107 2.48 -44.27 -30.75
CA LEU A 107 2.62 -45.20 -29.63
C LEU A 107 3.39 -44.57 -28.45
N LEU A 108 4.34 -43.70 -28.79
CA LEU A 108 5.00 -42.75 -27.91
C LEU A 108 4.63 -41.35 -28.42
N VAL A 109 3.92 -40.59 -27.60
CA VAL A 109 3.59 -39.20 -27.87
C VAL A 109 4.82 -38.35 -27.55
N ALA A 110 5.23 -37.51 -28.49
CA ALA A 110 6.26 -36.50 -28.34
C ALA A 110 5.85 -35.33 -29.22
N ARG A 111 5.30 -34.26 -28.64
CA ARG A 111 4.80 -33.10 -29.40
C ARG A 111 4.78 -31.84 -28.56
N GLU A 112 4.86 -30.72 -29.25
CA GLU A 112 4.55 -29.41 -28.67
C GLU A 112 3.07 -29.09 -28.81
N PHE A 113 2.53 -28.35 -27.84
CA PHE A 113 1.21 -27.75 -27.88
C PHE A 113 1.19 -26.51 -26.99
N THR A 114 0.24 -25.61 -27.23
CA THR A 114 0.06 -24.40 -26.41
C THR A 114 -1.20 -24.56 -25.58
N GLN A 115 -1.11 -24.22 -24.30
CA GLN A 115 -2.23 -24.20 -23.36
C GLN A 115 -2.01 -23.05 -22.38
N GLU A 116 -3.05 -22.24 -22.14
CA GLU A 116 -3.00 -21.09 -21.21
C GLU A 116 -1.86 -20.11 -21.53
N GLY A 117 -1.63 -19.87 -22.84
CA GLY A 117 -0.57 -18.97 -23.30
C GLY A 117 0.85 -19.55 -23.19
N LYS A 118 1.05 -20.65 -22.48
CA LYS A 118 2.35 -21.33 -22.32
C LYS A 118 2.56 -22.40 -23.39
N LEU A 119 3.78 -22.50 -23.91
CA LEU A 119 4.21 -23.62 -24.73
C LEU A 119 4.58 -24.82 -23.86
N TRP A 120 4.04 -25.98 -24.21
CA TRP A 120 4.25 -27.25 -23.53
C TRP A 120 4.79 -28.31 -24.47
N PHE A 121 5.66 -29.18 -23.96
CA PHE A 121 6.11 -30.41 -24.60
C PHE A 121 5.50 -31.62 -23.89
N GLU A 122 4.70 -32.41 -24.61
CA GLU A 122 4.08 -33.65 -24.12
C GLU A 122 4.93 -34.86 -24.50
N LEU A 123 5.31 -35.66 -23.50
CA LEU A 123 5.86 -37.00 -23.67
C LEU A 123 4.95 -38.03 -22.99
N GLY A 124 4.34 -38.95 -23.74
CA GLY A 124 3.31 -39.82 -23.17
C GLY A 124 3.18 -41.21 -23.79
N ILE A 125 2.68 -42.16 -23.01
CA ILE A 125 2.40 -43.54 -23.43
C ILE A 125 1.00 -43.98 -22.97
N ARG A 126 0.34 -44.82 -23.76
CA ARG A 126 -0.98 -45.37 -23.46
C ARG A 126 -0.95 -46.88 -23.42
N GLU A 127 -1.57 -47.49 -22.41
CA GLU A 127 -1.63 -48.95 -22.26
C GLU A 127 -2.98 -49.43 -21.74
N PHE A 128 -3.25 -50.73 -21.90
CA PHE A 128 -4.39 -51.38 -21.25
C PHE A 128 -3.91 -52.28 -20.11
N ILE A 129 -4.44 -52.08 -18.91
CA ILE A 129 -4.30 -52.99 -17.77
C ILE A 129 -5.66 -53.64 -17.50
N GLY A 130 -5.82 -54.90 -17.89
CA GLY A 130 -7.13 -55.55 -17.86
C GLY A 130 -8.13 -54.84 -18.78
N SER A 131 -9.22 -54.31 -18.22
CA SER A 131 -10.20 -53.48 -18.95
C SER A 131 -10.00 -51.98 -18.73
N TYR A 132 -8.96 -51.58 -17.99
CA TYR A 132 -8.62 -50.17 -17.80
C TYR A 132 -7.72 -49.68 -18.93
N ASP A 133 -8.04 -48.49 -19.42
CA ASP A 133 -7.31 -47.70 -20.40
C ASP A 133 -6.53 -46.63 -19.63
N ILE A 134 -5.20 -46.71 -19.66
CA ILE A 134 -4.33 -45.86 -18.87
C ILE A 134 -3.46 -45.03 -19.81
N TYR A 135 -3.41 -43.72 -19.56
CA TYR A 135 -2.49 -42.81 -20.22
C TYR A 135 -1.55 -42.21 -19.17
N GLN A 136 -0.24 -42.40 -19.37
CA GLN A 136 0.80 -41.78 -18.55
C GLN A 136 1.48 -40.72 -19.40
N ALA A 137 1.61 -39.50 -18.89
CA ALA A 137 2.25 -38.40 -19.60
C ALA A 137 3.17 -37.61 -18.67
N TRP A 138 4.20 -37.01 -19.28
CA TRP A 138 5.00 -35.92 -18.74
C TRP A 138 4.74 -34.69 -19.63
N TYR A 139 4.30 -33.60 -19.02
CA TYR A 139 4.16 -32.30 -19.66
C TYR A 139 5.26 -31.38 -19.14
N ILE A 140 5.98 -30.74 -20.05
CA ILE A 140 7.15 -29.91 -19.76
C ILE A 140 6.85 -28.52 -20.29
N SER A 141 6.82 -27.49 -19.45
CA SER A 141 6.58 -26.12 -19.91
C SER A 141 7.87 -25.42 -20.30
N GLU A 142 7.75 -24.38 -21.12
CA GLU A 142 8.87 -23.53 -21.50
C GLU A 142 9.48 -22.71 -20.36
N ASP A 143 8.77 -22.57 -19.24
CA ASP A 143 9.11 -21.71 -18.10
C ASP A 143 9.48 -22.49 -16.82
N GLY A 144 9.76 -23.79 -16.90
CA GLY A 144 10.32 -24.55 -15.78
C GLY A 144 9.32 -25.35 -14.95
N GLU A 145 8.16 -25.71 -15.50
CA GLU A 145 7.24 -26.68 -14.92
C GLU A 145 7.42 -28.08 -15.54
N LEU A 146 7.53 -29.10 -14.69
CA LEU A 146 7.49 -30.51 -15.08
C LEU A 146 6.32 -31.20 -14.37
N ASP A 147 5.32 -31.61 -15.15
CA ASP A 147 4.10 -32.26 -14.65
C ASP A 147 4.05 -33.73 -15.09
N GLY A 148 4.03 -34.64 -14.11
CA GLY A 148 3.79 -36.06 -14.32
C GLY A 148 2.33 -36.40 -14.03
N HIS A 149 1.59 -36.82 -15.07
CA HIS A 149 0.15 -37.06 -14.97
C HIS A 149 -0.26 -38.47 -15.36
N ALA A 150 -1.24 -39.01 -14.64
CA ALA A 150 -1.84 -40.31 -14.90
C ALA A 150 -3.35 -40.18 -15.12
N PHE A 151 -3.83 -40.75 -16.21
CA PHE A 151 -5.25 -40.83 -16.54
C PHE A 151 -5.68 -42.29 -16.57
N SER A 152 -6.83 -42.60 -15.99
CA SER A 152 -7.43 -43.92 -16.02
C SER A 152 -8.90 -43.84 -16.40
N ARG A 153 -9.36 -44.76 -17.25
CA ARG A 153 -10.78 -45.02 -17.48
C ARG A 153 -11.02 -46.50 -17.74
N GLY A 154 -12.27 -46.90 -17.86
CA GLY A 154 -12.65 -48.30 -18.05
C GLY A 154 -13.19 -48.92 -16.77
N LEU A 155 -13.77 -50.11 -16.88
CA LEU A 155 -14.40 -50.78 -15.74
C LEU A 155 -14.16 -52.29 -15.82
N GLN A 156 -13.27 -52.80 -14.97
CA GLN A 156 -12.98 -54.24 -14.88
C GLN A 156 -14.07 -54.99 -14.11
N CYS A 157 -14.64 -54.35 -13.09
CA CYS A 157 -15.65 -54.90 -12.21
C CYS A 157 -16.67 -53.84 -11.78
N ASN A 158 -17.91 -54.27 -11.54
CA ASN A 158 -19.00 -53.38 -11.11
C ASN A 158 -19.00 -53.18 -9.57
N TYR A 159 -17.92 -52.62 -9.04
CA TYR A 159 -17.76 -52.19 -7.66
C TYR A 159 -16.99 -50.88 -7.62
N ASP A 160 -17.24 -50.05 -6.62
CA ASP A 160 -16.41 -48.89 -6.32
C ASP A 160 -14.98 -49.36 -6.06
N HIS A 161 -14.04 -48.61 -6.63
CA HIS A 161 -12.63 -48.93 -6.52
C HIS A 161 -11.78 -47.68 -6.67
N VAL A 162 -10.56 -47.75 -6.17
CA VAL A 162 -9.62 -46.64 -6.22
C VAL A 162 -8.33 -47.15 -6.84
N HIS A 163 -7.83 -46.39 -7.82
CA HIS A 163 -6.49 -46.53 -8.35
C HIS A 163 -5.56 -45.61 -7.56
N TYR A 164 -4.39 -46.10 -7.21
CA TYR A 164 -3.37 -45.36 -6.49
C TYR A 164 -2.10 -45.32 -7.32
N PRO A 165 -1.94 -44.28 -8.15
CA PRO A 165 -0.71 -44.08 -8.87
C PRO A 165 0.41 -43.73 -7.89
N MET A 166 1.54 -44.44 -7.96
CA MET A 166 2.73 -44.17 -7.16
C MET A 166 3.83 -43.59 -8.04
N TRP A 167 4.16 -42.32 -7.81
CA TRP A 167 5.27 -41.60 -8.46
C TRP A 167 6.51 -41.63 -7.57
N ARG A 168 7.67 -41.78 -8.19
CA ARG A 168 8.98 -41.72 -7.54
C ARG A 168 9.83 -40.63 -8.19
N LEU A 169 10.30 -39.70 -7.37
CA LEU A 169 11.14 -38.56 -7.74
C LEU A 169 12.45 -38.64 -6.95
N ASP A 170 13.55 -38.87 -7.66
CA ASP A 170 14.93 -38.88 -7.15
C ASP A 170 15.48 -37.47 -7.32
N PHE A 171 15.54 -36.67 -6.25
CA PHE A 171 16.01 -35.29 -6.33
C PHE A 171 17.53 -35.26 -6.22
N ASP A 172 18.15 -34.60 -7.19
CA ASP A 172 19.59 -34.36 -7.26
C ASP A 172 19.83 -32.87 -7.57
N ILE A 173 19.34 -31.95 -6.72
CA ILE A 173 19.39 -30.51 -6.99
C ILE A 173 20.83 -30.03 -6.84
N ASP A 174 21.42 -29.54 -7.93
CA ASP A 174 22.88 -29.28 -8.02
C ASP A 174 23.75 -30.50 -7.63
N GLY A 175 23.20 -31.70 -7.81
CA GLY A 175 23.84 -32.97 -7.49
C GLY A 175 23.12 -33.76 -6.38
N PRO A 176 23.52 -35.01 -6.12
CA PRO A 176 22.78 -35.95 -5.27
C PRO A 176 23.00 -35.78 -3.75
N ALA A 177 23.54 -34.64 -3.33
CA ALA A 177 23.96 -34.44 -1.94
C ALA A 177 23.56 -33.06 -1.47
N ASN A 178 23.17 -32.99 -0.19
CA ASN A 178 22.73 -31.77 0.50
C ASN A 178 21.30 -31.32 0.19
N ASP A 179 20.55 -32.13 -0.56
CA ASP A 179 19.10 -32.00 -0.69
C ASP A 179 18.36 -32.24 0.64
N ARG A 180 17.34 -31.44 0.92
CA ARG A 180 16.41 -31.64 2.03
C ARG A 180 14.97 -31.45 1.59
N ILE A 181 14.07 -32.26 2.16
CA ILE A 181 12.62 -32.14 1.93
C ILE A 181 12.02 -31.21 2.99
N LEU A 182 11.33 -30.18 2.50
CA LEU A 182 10.68 -29.14 3.30
C LEU A 182 9.16 -29.23 3.15
N ARG A 183 8.47 -28.79 4.19
CA ARG A 183 7.01 -28.62 4.22
C ARG A 183 6.66 -27.26 4.77
N GLU A 184 5.90 -26.50 4.01
CA GLU A 184 5.37 -25.22 4.45
C GLU A 184 4.27 -25.45 5.50
N VAL A 185 4.35 -24.76 6.64
CA VAL A 185 3.39 -24.91 7.76
C VAL A 185 2.43 -23.73 7.87
N THR A 186 2.89 -22.55 7.49
CA THR A 186 2.16 -21.27 7.31
C THR A 186 2.85 -20.51 6.17
N PRO A 187 2.24 -19.50 5.55
CA PRO A 187 2.86 -18.75 4.45
C PRO A 187 4.30 -18.34 4.78
N GLY A 188 5.26 -18.77 3.97
CA GLY A 188 6.69 -18.43 4.12
C GLY A 188 7.45 -19.16 5.24
N VAL A 189 6.80 -20.03 6.02
CA VAL A 189 7.46 -20.77 7.13
C VAL A 189 7.60 -22.24 6.79
N PHE A 190 8.85 -22.72 6.71
CA PHE A 190 9.19 -24.07 6.28
C PHE A 190 9.70 -24.97 7.41
N SER A 191 9.30 -26.24 7.39
CA SER A 191 9.76 -27.28 8.31
C SER A 191 10.48 -28.40 7.55
N ALA A 192 11.73 -28.67 7.91
CA ALA A 192 12.54 -29.70 7.27
C ALA A 192 12.33 -31.10 7.88
N TYR A 193 12.22 -32.12 7.03
CA TYR A 193 12.23 -33.51 7.44
C TYR A 193 13.66 -34.05 7.54
N THR A 194 14.03 -34.55 8.71
CA THR A 194 15.39 -35.06 8.99
C THR A 194 15.47 -36.59 9.04
N THR A 195 14.31 -37.26 9.02
CA THR A 195 14.16 -38.72 9.01
C THR A 195 13.08 -39.11 8.03
N GLU A 196 13.16 -40.33 7.51
CA GLU A 196 12.15 -40.88 6.61
C GLU A 196 10.74 -40.73 7.16
N PHE A 197 9.79 -40.41 6.28
CA PHE A 197 8.42 -40.12 6.69
C PHE A 197 7.41 -40.59 5.65
N GLN A 198 6.16 -40.69 6.10
CA GLN A 198 4.98 -40.87 5.26
C GLN A 198 3.85 -40.08 5.91
N THR A 199 3.24 -39.18 5.15
CA THR A 199 2.20 -38.30 5.66
C THR A 199 1.21 -37.88 4.58
N ASN A 200 0.11 -37.25 4.96
CA ASN A 200 -0.90 -36.79 4.00
C ASN A 200 -0.39 -35.57 3.22
N ALA A 201 -0.77 -35.46 1.95
CA ALA A 201 -0.40 -34.28 1.14
C ALA A 201 -0.97 -32.96 1.72
N THR A 202 -2.05 -33.03 2.50
CA THR A 202 -2.68 -31.91 3.23
C THR A 202 -1.89 -31.39 4.42
N ASP A 203 -0.83 -32.08 4.84
CA ASP A 203 -0.08 -31.66 6.03
C ASP A 203 0.75 -30.39 5.80
N ALA A 204 0.98 -30.02 4.54
CA ALA A 204 1.56 -28.75 4.15
C ALA A 204 0.48 -27.68 3.97
N PHE A 205 0.77 -26.43 4.36
CA PHE A 205 -0.05 -25.27 4.05
C PHE A 205 -0.30 -25.21 2.53
N GLN A 206 -1.57 -25.23 2.12
CA GLN A 206 -1.98 -25.28 0.71
C GLN A 206 -1.20 -26.29 -0.16
N HIS A 207 -0.80 -27.42 0.42
CA HIS A 207 -0.02 -28.45 -0.28
C HIS A 207 1.39 -28.00 -0.75
N GLY A 208 1.98 -26.98 -0.10
CA GLY A 208 3.34 -26.47 -0.37
C GLY A 208 4.45 -27.40 0.14
N TRP A 209 4.84 -28.37 -0.69
CA TRP A 209 6.03 -29.20 -0.46
C TRP A 209 7.19 -28.68 -1.29
N TYR A 210 8.41 -28.77 -0.75
CA TYR A 210 9.60 -28.27 -1.44
C TYR A 210 10.78 -29.21 -1.24
N VAL A 211 11.70 -29.21 -2.19
CA VAL A 211 13.03 -29.80 -2.04
C VAL A 211 14.05 -28.71 -2.34
N GLU A 212 15.06 -28.62 -1.50
CA GLU A 212 16.07 -27.57 -1.57
C GLU A 212 17.45 -28.18 -1.40
N ASP A 213 18.40 -27.75 -2.23
CA ASP A 213 19.80 -27.99 -1.97
C ASP A 213 20.34 -26.96 -0.98
N THR A 214 20.87 -27.45 0.14
CA THR A 214 21.28 -26.57 1.26
C THR A 214 22.59 -25.81 1.03
N VAL A 215 23.26 -26.01 -0.11
CA VAL A 215 24.52 -25.33 -0.43
C VAL A 215 24.28 -24.23 -1.46
N SER A 216 23.64 -24.57 -2.58
CA SER A 216 23.32 -23.66 -3.68
C SER A 216 22.07 -22.82 -3.43
N GLY A 217 21.21 -23.21 -2.50
CA GLY A 217 19.94 -22.52 -2.25
C GLY A 217 18.86 -22.80 -3.30
N TYR A 218 19.20 -23.50 -4.40
CA TYR A 218 18.23 -23.89 -5.41
C TYR A 218 17.10 -24.71 -4.80
N ARG A 219 15.88 -24.31 -5.11
CA ARG A 219 14.67 -24.90 -4.57
C ARG A 219 13.72 -25.29 -5.70
N VAL A 220 12.98 -26.35 -5.47
CA VAL A 220 11.87 -26.74 -6.33
C VAL A 220 10.63 -26.94 -5.48
N ARG A 221 9.51 -26.40 -5.94
CA ARG A 221 8.20 -26.66 -5.35
C ARG A 221 7.62 -27.92 -5.95
N VAL A 222 7.04 -28.76 -5.11
CA VAL A 222 6.34 -29.99 -5.50
C VAL A 222 4.86 -29.83 -5.19
N GLY A 223 4.06 -29.65 -6.24
CA GLY A 223 2.61 -29.58 -6.19
C GLY A 223 1.95 -30.89 -6.58
N PHE A 224 0.65 -31.00 -6.29
CA PHE A 224 -0.15 -32.18 -6.65
C PHE A 224 -1.44 -31.73 -7.34
N ASP A 225 -1.80 -32.43 -8.41
CA ASP A 225 -3.07 -32.40 -9.16
C ASP A 225 -3.83 -31.07 -9.28
N ASN A 226 -3.76 -30.38 -10.44
CA ASN A 226 -4.60 -29.20 -10.75
C ASN A 226 -5.78 -29.50 -11.70
N GLY A 227 -5.77 -30.66 -12.36
CA GLY A 227 -6.89 -31.13 -13.17
C GLY A 227 -7.05 -30.61 -14.60
N ASP A 228 -6.06 -29.89 -15.12
CA ASP A 228 -6.21 -29.08 -16.34
C ASP A 228 -5.57 -29.67 -17.59
N TRP A 229 -5.75 -30.97 -17.89
CA TRP A 229 -4.99 -31.60 -18.98
C TRP A 229 -5.80 -32.15 -20.16
N ASN A 230 -5.22 -31.95 -21.35
CA ASN A 230 -5.82 -32.15 -22.66
C ASN A 230 -5.80 -33.61 -23.17
N VAL A 231 -6.54 -34.51 -22.51
CA VAL A 231 -6.89 -35.81 -23.10
C VAL A 231 -8.27 -35.77 -23.76
N ALA A 232 -8.44 -36.51 -24.87
CA ALA A 232 -9.72 -36.53 -25.56
C ALA A 232 -10.81 -37.25 -24.72
N GLY A 233 -11.79 -36.48 -24.26
CA GLY A 233 -12.96 -36.96 -23.51
C GLY A 233 -13.29 -36.04 -22.34
N THR A 234 -14.23 -36.45 -21.50
CA THR A 234 -14.48 -35.80 -20.21
C THR A 234 -13.49 -36.38 -19.18
N VAL A 235 -12.83 -35.50 -18.45
CA VAL A 235 -11.87 -35.83 -17.39
C VAL A 235 -12.43 -35.31 -16.07
N VAL A 236 -12.32 -36.12 -15.02
CA VAL A 236 -12.59 -35.74 -13.64
C VAL A 236 -11.26 -35.72 -12.91
N PRO A 237 -10.74 -34.55 -12.56
CA PRO A 237 -9.56 -34.46 -11.72
C PRO A 237 -9.90 -34.76 -10.26
N GLU A 238 -8.95 -35.33 -9.51
CA GLU A 238 -9.19 -35.73 -8.13
C GLU A 238 -8.64 -34.70 -7.14
N SER A 239 -9.53 -33.97 -6.49
CA SER A 239 -9.15 -32.91 -5.53
C SER A 239 -9.06 -33.38 -4.07
N SER A 240 -9.26 -34.67 -3.75
CA SER A 240 -9.17 -35.18 -2.38
C SER A 240 -7.72 -35.41 -1.92
N TYR A 241 -7.02 -34.32 -1.61
CA TYR A 241 -5.65 -34.35 -1.11
C TYR A 241 -5.47 -35.10 0.22
N ALA A 242 -6.51 -35.19 1.04
CA ALA A 242 -6.47 -35.95 2.30
C ALA A 242 -6.25 -37.46 2.09
N SER A 243 -6.56 -37.95 0.90
CA SER A 243 -6.38 -39.35 0.49
C SER A 243 -5.05 -39.59 -0.23
N ASN A 244 -4.34 -38.51 -0.59
CA ASN A 244 -3.02 -38.53 -1.19
C ASN A 244 -1.95 -38.65 -0.11
N LEU A 245 -0.87 -39.39 -0.40
CA LEU A 245 0.25 -39.53 0.52
C LEU A 245 1.55 -39.02 -0.10
N VAL A 246 2.40 -38.46 0.74
CA VAL A 246 3.76 -38.02 0.45
C VAL A 246 4.72 -38.73 1.38
N GLY A 247 5.86 -39.19 0.87
CA GLY A 247 6.90 -39.79 1.70
C GLY A 247 8.29 -39.42 1.23
N GLY A 248 9.15 -39.01 2.17
CA GLY A 248 10.58 -38.82 1.95
C GLY A 248 11.35 -40.05 2.42
N LEU A 249 12.19 -40.60 1.56
CA LEU A 249 13.00 -41.81 1.80
C LEU A 249 14.46 -41.58 1.42
N VAL A 250 15.37 -42.36 2.00
CA VAL A 250 16.78 -42.36 1.56
C VAL A 250 16.90 -43.12 0.24
N SER A 251 17.65 -42.55 -0.71
CA SER A 251 17.97 -43.17 -1.99
C SER A 251 18.82 -44.42 -1.81
N ARG A 252 18.56 -45.45 -2.64
CA ARG A 252 19.22 -46.75 -2.55
C ARG A 252 19.79 -47.13 -3.91
N SER A 253 21.04 -47.58 -3.91
CA SER A 253 21.87 -47.94 -5.08
C SER A 253 21.31 -49.03 -6.02
N ASN A 254 20.18 -49.67 -5.67
CA ASN A 254 19.51 -50.58 -6.56
C ASN A 254 18.18 -49.98 -6.99
N GLU A 255 18.20 -49.48 -8.22
CA GLU A 255 17.10 -49.21 -9.16
C GLU A 255 16.15 -50.42 -9.37
N GLU A 256 15.86 -51.20 -8.32
CA GLU A 256 14.94 -52.32 -8.36
C GLU A 256 13.52 -51.77 -8.33
N GLY A 257 12.89 -51.71 -9.50
CA GLY A 257 11.48 -51.34 -9.62
C GLY A 257 10.59 -52.06 -8.60
N TRP A 258 9.43 -51.48 -8.32
CA TRP A 258 8.47 -51.92 -7.29
C TRP A 258 8.30 -53.45 -7.14
N THR A 259 8.76 -54.04 -6.03
CA THR A 259 8.56 -55.47 -5.72
C THR A 259 7.51 -55.72 -4.62
N GLY A 260 6.78 -54.68 -4.22
CA GLY A 260 5.71 -54.75 -3.22
C GLY A 260 4.44 -55.42 -3.77
N GLY A 261 3.62 -55.98 -2.90
CA GLY A 261 2.26 -56.42 -3.28
C GLY A 261 1.29 -55.23 -3.30
N ALA A 262 0.09 -55.45 -3.84
CA ALA A 262 -1.00 -54.46 -3.98
C ALA A 262 -1.47 -53.76 -2.70
N SER A 263 -0.97 -54.18 -1.54
CA SER A 263 -1.38 -53.70 -0.22
C SER A 263 -0.29 -52.94 0.54
N GLN A 264 0.83 -52.59 -0.12
CA GLN A 264 1.94 -51.89 0.53
C GLN A 264 1.97 -50.43 0.08
N ASP A 265 2.04 -49.51 1.05
CA ASP A 265 2.39 -48.10 0.82
C ASP A 265 3.90 -47.96 0.56
N PHE A 266 4.46 -46.76 0.75
CA PHE A 266 5.87 -46.47 0.55
C PHE A 266 6.75 -47.46 1.29
N ARG A 267 7.55 -48.21 0.53
CA ARG A 267 8.47 -49.20 1.07
C ARG A 267 9.58 -48.46 1.80
N TYR A 268 10.21 -49.14 2.75
CA TYR A 268 11.47 -48.71 3.38
C TYR A 268 11.44 -47.56 4.36
N ASN A 269 10.29 -46.92 4.64
CA ASN A 269 10.18 -46.02 5.79
C ASN A 269 10.49 -46.81 7.09
N ASN A 270 11.75 -46.83 7.47
CA ASN A 270 12.32 -47.62 8.55
C ASN A 270 13.00 -46.73 9.60
N GLY A 271 12.83 -45.40 9.45
CA GLY A 271 13.37 -44.37 10.33
C GLY A 271 14.83 -44.04 10.04
N GLU A 272 15.31 -44.27 8.81
CA GLU A 272 16.62 -43.79 8.38
C GLU A 272 16.67 -42.24 8.36
N SER A 273 17.87 -41.67 8.45
CA SER A 273 18.05 -40.22 8.44
C SER A 273 18.14 -39.72 7.00
N LEU A 274 17.47 -38.61 6.72
CA LEU A 274 17.52 -37.90 5.44
C LEU A 274 18.66 -36.85 5.39
N VAL A 275 19.27 -36.52 6.54
CA VAL A 275 20.30 -35.47 6.61
C VAL A 275 21.55 -35.91 5.83
N ASN A 276 21.99 -35.07 4.89
CA ASN A 276 23.15 -35.31 4.01
C ASN A 276 23.09 -36.65 3.26
N SER A 277 21.87 -37.12 2.99
CA SER A 277 21.61 -38.33 2.22
C SER A 277 21.01 -37.91 0.88
N ASP A 278 21.20 -38.74 -0.14
CA ASP A 278 20.49 -38.64 -1.41
C ASP A 278 18.99 -38.94 -1.14
N VAL A 279 18.09 -37.99 -1.45
CA VAL A 279 16.69 -38.01 -1.03
C VAL A 279 15.74 -38.37 -2.17
N VAL A 280 14.79 -39.24 -1.86
CA VAL A 280 13.73 -39.66 -2.78
C VAL A 280 12.39 -39.25 -2.22
N MET A 281 11.62 -38.51 -3.01
CA MET A 281 10.22 -38.23 -2.70
C MET A 281 9.31 -39.21 -3.45
N TRP A 282 8.37 -39.79 -2.71
CA TRP A 282 7.30 -40.61 -3.25
C TRP A 282 5.97 -39.91 -3.08
N TYR A 283 5.17 -39.94 -4.13
CA TYR A 283 3.80 -39.45 -4.12
C TYR A 283 2.84 -40.57 -4.51
N ARG A 284 1.78 -40.75 -3.72
CA ARG A 284 0.69 -41.69 -3.99
C ARG A 284 -0.59 -40.87 -4.20
N GLY A 285 -1.02 -40.76 -5.45
CA GLY A 285 -2.28 -40.12 -5.81
C GLY A 285 -3.48 -41.00 -5.48
N TYR A 286 -4.63 -40.38 -5.31
CA TYR A 286 -5.93 -40.98 -5.11
C TYR A 286 -6.71 -40.84 -6.42
N LEU A 287 -7.31 -41.93 -6.90
CA LEU A 287 -8.03 -41.91 -8.17
C LEU A 287 -9.26 -42.84 -8.09
N PRO A 288 -10.36 -42.38 -7.49
CA PRO A 288 -11.55 -43.18 -7.26
C PRO A 288 -12.37 -43.33 -8.54
N HIS A 289 -13.03 -44.48 -8.69
CA HIS A 289 -13.96 -44.77 -9.75
C HIS A 289 -15.19 -45.47 -9.18
N THR A 290 -16.36 -45.01 -9.59
CA THR A 290 -17.63 -45.66 -9.30
C THR A 290 -18.19 -46.29 -10.59
N PRO A 291 -18.82 -47.48 -10.52
CA PRO A 291 -19.44 -48.08 -11.70
C PRO A 291 -20.53 -47.23 -12.35
N ASP A 292 -21.18 -46.35 -11.58
CA ASP A 292 -22.27 -45.48 -12.03
C ASP A 292 -21.80 -44.38 -12.99
N GLU A 293 -20.53 -43.97 -12.91
CA GLU A 293 -19.88 -43.04 -13.85
C GLU A 293 -19.62 -43.67 -15.23
N GLY A 294 -19.65 -45.01 -15.31
CA GLY A 294 -19.42 -45.76 -16.53
C GLY A 294 -17.94 -45.91 -16.90
N SER A 295 -17.68 -46.49 -18.07
CA SER A 295 -16.32 -46.88 -18.49
C SER A 295 -15.62 -45.86 -19.40
N ALA A 296 -16.30 -44.77 -19.76
CA ALA A 296 -15.80 -43.80 -20.73
C ALA A 296 -15.15 -42.56 -20.08
N LEU A 297 -15.50 -42.27 -18.83
CA LEU A 297 -15.04 -41.12 -18.07
C LEU A 297 -13.58 -41.32 -17.64
N TRP A 298 -12.73 -40.35 -17.96
CA TRP A 298 -11.37 -40.32 -17.45
C TRP A 298 -11.38 -39.76 -16.04
N HIS A 299 -10.63 -40.40 -15.15
CA HIS A 299 -10.21 -39.78 -13.91
C HIS A 299 -8.72 -39.52 -14.03
N SER A 300 -8.25 -38.41 -13.46
CA SER A 300 -6.83 -38.08 -13.51
C SER A 300 -6.27 -37.60 -12.18
N THR A 301 -4.97 -37.82 -11.98
CA THR A 301 -4.19 -37.23 -10.89
C THR A 301 -2.70 -37.16 -11.26
N GLY A 302 -1.95 -36.27 -10.64
CA GLY A 302 -0.57 -35.98 -11.02
C GLY A 302 0.29 -35.35 -9.94
N VAL A 303 1.60 -35.26 -10.23
CA VAL A 303 2.61 -34.57 -9.43
C VAL A 303 3.31 -33.54 -10.32
N ARG A 304 3.47 -32.32 -9.81
CA ARG A 304 4.11 -31.22 -10.54
C ARG A 304 5.32 -30.72 -9.79
N ILE A 305 6.36 -30.42 -10.54
CA ILE A 305 7.58 -29.79 -10.05
C ILE A 305 7.66 -28.42 -10.72
N PHE A 306 7.74 -27.38 -9.91
CA PHE A 306 8.00 -26.03 -10.35
C PHE A 306 9.43 -25.70 -9.94
N VAL A 307 10.25 -25.32 -10.92
CA VAL A 307 11.59 -24.81 -10.63
C VAL A 307 11.43 -23.39 -10.09
N ASP A 308 11.74 -23.22 -8.81
CA ASP A 308 11.81 -21.93 -8.15
C ASP A 308 13.28 -21.49 -8.31
N GLN A 309 13.60 -20.83 -9.43
CA GLN A 309 14.96 -20.32 -9.58
C GLN A 309 15.14 -19.24 -8.51
N ALA A 310 16.20 -19.37 -7.70
CA ALA A 310 16.64 -18.24 -6.93
C ALA A 310 16.91 -17.10 -7.92
N THR A 311 16.34 -15.94 -7.63
CA THR A 311 16.53 -14.72 -8.42
C THR A 311 18.04 -14.49 -8.60
N ASP A 312 18.42 -14.08 -9.81
CA ASP A 312 19.79 -13.81 -10.27
C ASP A 312 19.63 -12.53 -11.10
N THR A 313 19.58 -11.40 -10.39
CA THR A 313 19.08 -10.12 -10.88
C THR A 313 20.01 -9.51 -11.93
N ASP A 314 21.32 -9.73 -11.79
CA ASP A 314 22.34 -9.29 -12.75
C ASP A 314 22.68 -10.31 -13.86
N GLY A 315 22.25 -11.56 -13.70
CA GLY A 315 22.50 -12.66 -14.64
C GLY A 315 23.95 -13.11 -14.70
N ASP A 316 24.73 -12.91 -13.64
CA ASP A 316 26.14 -13.31 -13.56
C ASP A 316 26.31 -14.82 -13.24
N GLY A 317 25.25 -15.44 -12.73
CA GLY A 317 25.14 -16.86 -12.44
C GLY A 317 25.35 -17.24 -10.98
N GLU A 318 25.57 -16.28 -10.08
CA GLU A 318 25.38 -16.42 -8.64
C GLU A 318 23.96 -15.91 -8.29
N PRO A 319 23.14 -16.65 -7.53
CA PRO A 319 21.81 -16.16 -7.18
C PRO A 319 21.88 -15.10 -6.07
N ASP A 320 20.97 -14.13 -6.08
CA ASP A 320 20.86 -12.97 -5.17
C ASP A 320 21.07 -13.34 -3.69
N VAL A 321 20.52 -14.49 -3.27
CA VAL A 321 20.66 -14.99 -1.90
C VAL A 321 22.11 -15.29 -1.46
N THR A 322 23.03 -15.37 -2.40
CA THR A 322 24.47 -15.63 -2.22
C THR A 322 25.36 -14.62 -2.92
N ASP A 323 24.82 -13.78 -3.79
CA ASP A 323 25.50 -12.62 -4.32
C ASP A 323 25.58 -11.54 -3.22
N THR A 324 26.43 -10.54 -3.44
CA THR A 324 26.68 -9.44 -2.50
C THR A 324 26.52 -8.08 -3.18
N ASP A 325 26.07 -8.09 -4.42
CA ASP A 325 25.93 -7.00 -5.39
C ASP A 325 24.95 -7.52 -6.46
N ASP A 326 23.69 -7.71 -6.04
CA ASP A 326 22.64 -8.49 -6.72
C ASP A 326 22.32 -7.94 -8.14
N ASP A 327 22.58 -6.65 -8.40
CA ASP A 327 22.39 -6.01 -9.71
C ASP A 327 23.70 -5.60 -10.43
N ASN A 328 24.86 -5.82 -9.79
CA ASN A 328 26.21 -5.58 -10.30
C ASN A 328 26.47 -4.12 -10.74
N ASP A 329 25.82 -3.16 -10.10
CA ASP A 329 26.01 -1.73 -10.34
C ASP A 329 27.32 -1.20 -9.70
N GLY A 330 27.86 -1.95 -8.74
CA GLY A 330 29.12 -1.70 -8.05
C GLY A 330 28.99 -1.11 -6.64
N ILE A 331 27.77 -0.95 -6.12
CA ILE A 331 27.42 -0.75 -4.72
C ILE A 331 27.04 -2.13 -4.14
N LEU A 332 27.36 -2.40 -2.88
CA LEU A 332 27.03 -3.70 -2.28
C LEU A 332 25.61 -3.64 -1.72
N ASP A 333 24.86 -4.74 -1.71
CA ASP A 333 23.45 -4.75 -1.25
C ASP A 333 23.24 -4.23 0.18
N VAL A 334 24.29 -4.24 1.00
CA VAL A 334 24.27 -3.74 2.38
C VAL A 334 24.39 -2.22 2.49
N ASP A 335 24.84 -1.58 1.42
CA ASP A 335 25.07 -0.15 1.26
C ASP A 335 24.19 0.40 0.12
N ASP A 336 23.23 -0.39 -0.38
CA ASP A 336 22.32 -0.09 -1.47
C ASP A 336 20.87 -0.18 -0.98
N ASP A 337 20.11 0.90 -1.11
CA ASP A 337 18.70 0.94 -0.69
C ASP A 337 17.78 0.24 -1.72
N LEU A 338 18.22 0.12 -2.97
CA LEU A 338 17.54 -0.57 -4.07
C LEU A 338 18.46 -1.62 -4.72
N PRO A 339 18.85 -2.68 -3.98
CA PRO A 339 19.89 -3.64 -4.40
C PRO A 339 19.57 -4.48 -5.65
N LEU A 340 18.40 -4.27 -6.27
CA LEU A 340 17.95 -5.00 -7.44
C LEU A 340 17.79 -4.11 -8.69
N ASP A 341 18.03 -2.79 -8.60
CA ASP A 341 17.97 -1.87 -9.74
C ASP A 341 19.33 -1.21 -10.01
N PRO A 342 20.04 -1.61 -11.08
CA PRO A 342 21.40 -1.15 -11.33
C PRO A 342 21.51 0.31 -11.79
N ASN A 343 20.42 1.09 -11.70
CA ASN A 343 20.38 2.51 -11.98
C ASN A 343 20.04 3.35 -10.74
N GLU A 344 19.67 2.73 -9.63
CA GLU A 344 19.24 3.39 -8.41
C GLU A 344 19.95 2.77 -7.22
N SER A 345 20.52 3.59 -6.35
CA SER A 345 21.26 3.07 -5.18
C SER A 345 20.99 3.86 -3.90
N VAL A 346 20.08 4.84 -3.96
CA VAL A 346 19.75 5.78 -2.89
C VAL A 346 18.25 6.00 -2.92
N ASP A 347 17.63 5.84 -1.75
CA ASP A 347 16.21 6.08 -1.50
C ASP A 347 16.13 6.94 -0.24
N THR A 348 15.98 8.26 -0.41
CA THR A 348 16.17 9.21 0.70
C THR A 348 14.97 9.25 1.65
N ASP A 349 13.76 8.96 1.18
CA ASP A 349 12.53 8.91 1.99
C ASP A 349 12.07 7.48 2.36
N GLY A 350 12.64 6.46 1.71
CA GLY A 350 12.42 5.05 2.02
C GLY A 350 11.09 4.50 1.50
N ASP A 351 10.50 5.14 0.49
CA ASP A 351 9.22 4.72 -0.09
C ASP A 351 9.35 3.55 -1.10
N GLY A 352 10.57 3.21 -1.49
CA GLY A 352 10.93 2.15 -2.43
C GLY A 352 11.09 2.62 -3.88
N ILE A 353 11.09 3.92 -4.16
CA ILE A 353 11.43 4.54 -5.44
C ILE A 353 12.79 5.23 -5.29
N GLY A 354 13.76 4.86 -6.13
CA GLY A 354 15.08 5.49 -6.06
C GLY A 354 15.07 6.94 -6.50
N ASN A 355 15.95 7.76 -5.92
CA ASN A 355 16.05 9.20 -6.15
C ASN A 355 16.19 9.61 -7.64
N ASN A 356 16.68 8.77 -8.56
CA ASN A 356 16.71 9.19 -9.98
C ASN A 356 15.35 9.02 -10.69
N ALA A 357 14.43 8.25 -10.10
CA ALA A 357 13.07 8.00 -10.58
C ALA A 357 12.01 8.74 -9.76
N ASP A 358 12.30 9.04 -8.50
CA ASP A 358 11.46 9.87 -7.66
C ASP A 358 11.43 11.33 -8.18
N THR A 359 10.35 12.02 -7.86
CA THR A 359 10.17 13.45 -8.11
C THR A 359 10.07 14.26 -6.84
N ASP A 360 10.12 13.61 -5.67
CA ASP A 360 10.02 14.15 -4.32
C ASP A 360 10.93 13.32 -3.40
N ASP A 361 12.24 13.40 -3.63
CA ASP A 361 13.28 12.49 -3.14
C ASP A 361 13.30 12.33 -1.60
N ASP A 362 12.83 13.31 -0.83
CA ASP A 362 12.80 13.28 0.64
C ASP A 362 11.39 13.18 1.26
N GLY A 363 10.35 13.12 0.43
CA GLY A 363 8.98 12.80 0.83
C GLY A 363 8.30 13.87 1.68
N ASP A 364 8.74 15.14 1.62
CA ASP A 364 8.13 16.24 2.37
C ASP A 364 6.84 16.79 1.71
N GLY A 365 6.57 16.37 0.47
CA GLY A 365 5.41 16.78 -0.33
C GLY A 365 5.69 17.91 -1.32
N VAL A 366 6.95 18.35 -1.47
CA VAL A 366 7.42 19.36 -2.42
C VAL A 366 8.36 18.73 -3.43
N ALA A 367 7.92 18.66 -4.69
CA ALA A 367 8.71 18.03 -5.74
C ALA A 367 10.10 18.68 -5.94
N ASP A 368 11.16 17.88 -6.18
CA ASP A 368 12.58 18.31 -6.27
C ASP A 368 12.85 19.48 -7.22
N ALA A 369 11.99 19.62 -8.24
CA ALA A 369 12.11 20.67 -9.24
C ALA A 369 11.72 22.06 -8.70
N ASP A 370 10.88 22.07 -7.67
CA ASP A 370 10.40 23.24 -6.95
C ASP A 370 11.01 23.34 -5.53
N ASP A 371 11.78 22.32 -5.10
CA ASP A 371 12.51 22.25 -3.85
C ASP A 371 13.97 22.77 -3.96
N VAL A 372 14.43 23.57 -2.98
CA VAL A 372 15.82 24.04 -2.90
C VAL A 372 16.75 23.04 -2.19
N PHE A 373 16.20 22.22 -1.30
CA PHE A 373 16.85 21.16 -0.52
C PHE A 373 16.15 19.81 -0.74
N PRO A 374 16.17 19.26 -1.98
CA PRO A 374 15.43 18.05 -2.37
C PRO A 374 15.93 16.74 -1.74
N LEU A 375 16.68 16.77 -0.64
CA LEU A 375 17.17 15.59 0.08
C LEU A 375 17.02 15.77 1.59
N ASP A 376 16.31 16.80 2.02
CA ASP A 376 16.11 17.19 3.41
C ASP A 376 14.63 17.48 3.64
N ALA A 377 13.92 16.45 4.11
CA ALA A 377 12.48 16.51 4.31
C ALA A 377 12.00 17.59 5.31
N SER A 378 12.93 18.28 5.97
CA SER A 378 12.64 19.38 6.88
C SER A 378 12.76 20.75 6.22
N GLU A 379 13.17 20.86 4.95
CA GLU A 379 13.47 22.12 4.28
C GLU A 379 13.06 22.10 2.81
N SER A 380 12.29 23.11 2.38
CA SER A 380 11.91 23.24 0.96
C SER A 380 12.15 24.63 0.37
N SER A 381 12.53 25.61 1.20
CA SER A 381 12.66 27.03 0.80
C SER A 381 13.95 27.66 1.34
N ASP A 382 14.50 28.62 0.59
CA ASP A 382 15.67 29.45 0.93
C ASP A 382 15.37 30.88 0.48
N THR A 383 14.72 31.65 1.35
CA THR A 383 14.08 32.93 1.05
C THR A 383 15.12 34.02 0.76
N ASP A 384 16.28 33.99 1.42
CA ASP A 384 17.35 34.97 1.23
C ASP A 384 18.47 34.51 0.25
N GLY A 385 18.52 33.22 -0.06
CA GLY A 385 19.41 32.59 -1.02
C GLY A 385 20.83 32.33 -0.51
N ASP A 386 21.02 32.19 0.81
CA ASP A 386 22.33 31.98 1.42
C ASP A 386 22.76 30.50 1.50
N GLY A 387 21.83 29.58 1.24
CA GLY A 387 22.02 28.14 1.20
C GLY A 387 21.71 27.41 2.52
N ILE A 388 21.08 28.07 3.48
CA ILE A 388 20.41 27.50 4.66
C ILE A 388 18.90 27.50 4.37
N GLY A 389 18.20 26.42 4.73
CA GLY A 389 16.75 26.36 4.53
C GLY A 389 16.00 27.23 5.53
N ASP A 390 14.84 27.75 5.14
CA ASP A 390 14.05 28.69 5.95
C ASP A 390 13.68 28.13 7.35
N ASN A 391 13.56 26.81 7.53
CA ASN A 391 13.24 26.23 8.85
C ASN A 391 14.46 26.13 9.78
N ALA A 392 15.68 26.15 9.24
CA ALA A 392 16.97 26.10 9.93
C ALA A 392 17.67 27.46 9.96
N ASP A 393 17.26 28.39 9.09
CA ASP A 393 17.65 29.79 9.17
C ASP A 393 16.96 30.42 10.37
N ILE A 394 17.69 31.27 11.07
CA ILE A 394 17.19 32.01 12.21
C ILE A 394 16.61 33.37 11.80
N ASP A 395 16.83 33.82 10.56
CA ASP A 395 16.39 35.08 9.95
C ASP A 395 16.21 34.82 8.44
N ALA A 396 15.17 34.05 8.08
CA ALA A 396 14.96 33.47 6.74
C ALA A 396 14.90 34.50 5.60
N ASP A 397 14.63 35.78 5.90
CA ASP A 397 14.65 36.85 4.89
C ASP A 397 15.84 37.84 5.04
N ASN A 398 16.67 37.64 6.06
CA ASN A 398 17.89 38.36 6.39
C ASN A 398 17.68 39.88 6.47
N ASP A 399 16.50 40.29 6.94
CA ASP A 399 16.17 41.69 7.15
C ASP A 399 16.75 42.25 8.45
N GLY A 400 17.26 41.36 9.31
CA GLY A 400 17.87 41.65 10.59
C GLY A 400 16.97 41.41 11.80
N LEU A 401 15.79 40.82 11.62
CA LEU A 401 14.90 40.32 12.66
C LEU A 401 14.83 38.79 12.59
N PRO A 402 15.22 38.07 13.66
CA PRO A 402 15.12 36.61 13.65
C PRO A 402 13.67 36.10 13.52
N ASP A 403 13.45 34.97 12.86
CA ASP A 403 12.13 34.37 12.61
C ASP A 403 11.35 34.07 13.90
N VAL A 404 12.06 33.75 14.98
CA VAL A 404 11.49 33.59 16.33
C VAL A 404 10.85 34.90 16.86
N VAL A 405 11.31 36.05 16.41
CA VAL A 405 10.74 37.37 16.69
C VAL A 405 9.55 37.64 15.77
N GLU A 406 9.64 37.24 14.51
CA GLU A 406 8.57 37.44 13.52
C GLU A 406 7.37 36.51 13.72
N SER A 407 7.60 35.31 14.23
CA SER A 407 6.58 34.31 14.58
C SER A 407 5.91 34.56 15.94
N GLY A 408 6.33 35.60 16.67
CA GLY A 408 5.84 35.94 18.01
C GLY A 408 6.43 35.09 19.13
N ALA A 409 7.34 34.14 18.89
CA ALA A 409 7.89 33.29 19.95
C ALA A 409 9.09 33.91 20.69
N ALA A 410 9.15 35.23 20.88
CA ALA A 410 10.31 35.91 21.43
C ALA A 410 10.53 35.58 22.93
N THR A 411 11.41 34.61 23.22
CA THR A 411 11.95 34.44 24.59
C THR A 411 13.15 35.37 24.83
N ALA A 412 13.33 35.80 26.07
CA ALA A 412 14.31 36.81 26.49
C ALA A 412 15.80 36.39 26.40
N PHE A 413 16.12 35.29 25.70
CA PHE A 413 17.47 34.74 25.53
C PHE A 413 17.85 34.71 24.05
N ALA A 414 19.01 35.26 23.69
CA ALA A 414 19.61 35.02 22.38
C ALA A 414 20.52 33.79 22.48
N VAL A 415 20.20 32.71 21.77
CA VAL A 415 21.11 31.58 21.58
C VAL A 415 22.31 32.09 20.77
N LEU A 416 23.53 31.83 21.26
CA LEU A 416 24.76 32.27 20.60
C LEU A 416 25.42 31.15 19.79
N ASP A 417 25.33 29.92 20.28
CA ASP A 417 25.95 28.75 19.66
C ASP A 417 25.36 27.48 20.30
N ASP A 418 24.56 26.75 19.54
CA ASP A 418 24.02 25.44 19.90
C ASP A 418 24.82 24.28 19.29
N PHE A 419 25.90 24.58 18.55
CA PHE A 419 26.79 23.62 17.90
C PHE A 419 26.19 22.81 16.74
N GLU A 420 24.98 23.11 16.29
CA GLU A 420 24.36 22.45 15.13
C GLU A 420 24.93 22.96 13.80
N ALA A 421 25.41 24.22 13.79
CA ALA A 421 26.11 24.82 12.66
C ALA A 421 27.61 25.02 12.93
N ALA A 422 28.41 25.08 11.86
CA ALA A 422 29.85 25.28 11.96
C ALA A 422 30.21 26.71 12.42
N SER A 423 30.34 26.92 13.72
CA SER A 423 30.54 28.22 14.38
C SER A 423 32.00 28.69 14.49
N GLY A 424 32.96 27.95 13.90
CA GLY A 424 34.34 28.43 13.73
C GLY A 424 35.25 28.35 14.97
N TRP A 425 34.95 27.44 15.90
CA TRP A 425 35.80 27.11 17.04
C TRP A 425 37.20 26.65 16.62
N VAL A 426 38.22 27.10 17.34
CA VAL A 426 39.62 26.77 17.06
C VAL A 426 40.17 25.87 18.15
N THR A 427 40.45 24.62 17.80
CA THR A 427 41.12 23.63 18.66
C THR A 427 42.63 23.90 18.70
N ASP A 428 43.27 23.63 19.85
CA ASP A 428 44.69 23.90 20.12
C ASP A 428 45.14 25.31 19.64
N PRO A 429 44.46 26.39 20.06
CA PRO A 429 44.68 27.74 19.54
C PRO A 429 46.11 28.25 19.73
N ASP A 430 46.83 27.77 20.75
CA ASP A 430 48.22 28.13 21.04
C ASP A 430 49.24 27.10 20.51
N ASN A 431 48.78 26.04 19.85
CA ASN A 431 49.60 24.94 19.34
C ASN A 431 50.49 24.30 20.43
N ASN A 432 49.94 24.11 21.63
CA ASN A 432 50.64 23.64 22.82
C ASN A 432 49.94 22.52 23.58
N ASP A 433 48.76 22.07 23.16
CA ASP A 433 48.02 20.96 23.75
C ASP A 433 48.93 19.72 23.84
N THR A 434 48.91 19.06 25.00
CA THR A 434 49.76 17.90 25.27
C THR A 434 49.02 16.56 25.20
N ALA A 435 47.69 16.57 25.22
CA ALA A 435 46.88 15.40 24.91
C ALA A 435 47.09 14.99 23.44
N THR A 436 47.25 13.70 23.19
CA THR A 436 47.40 13.12 21.85
C THR A 436 46.12 12.46 21.33
N THR A 437 45.17 12.16 22.21
CA THR A 437 43.79 11.76 21.94
C THR A 437 42.82 12.60 22.81
N GLY A 438 41.52 12.56 22.52
CA GLY A 438 40.52 13.37 23.24
C GLY A 438 40.58 14.86 22.90
N ALA A 439 40.95 15.21 21.66
CA ALA A 439 40.88 16.59 21.18
C ALA A 439 39.42 17.04 21.06
N TRP A 440 39.14 18.32 21.33
CA TRP A 440 37.80 18.88 21.15
C TRP A 440 37.31 18.75 19.70
N GLN A 441 36.08 18.29 19.53
CA GLN A 441 35.40 18.11 18.24
C GLN A 441 33.94 18.50 18.39
N VAL A 442 33.37 19.12 17.35
CA VAL A 442 31.92 19.32 17.22
C VAL A 442 31.35 18.14 16.44
N GLY A 443 30.25 17.56 16.91
CA GLY A 443 29.48 16.53 16.21
C GLY A 443 28.65 15.66 17.15
N ASP A 444 27.99 14.65 16.59
CA ASP A 444 27.12 13.71 17.33
C ASP A 444 27.92 12.87 18.36
N PRO A 445 27.61 12.96 19.67
CA PRO A 445 28.30 12.20 20.71
C PRO A 445 28.05 10.69 20.65
N GLN A 446 29.10 9.89 20.48
CA GLN A 446 28.98 8.43 20.63
C GLN A 446 29.08 7.99 22.09
N GLY A 447 27.99 7.43 22.61
CA GLY A 447 27.92 6.94 23.98
C GLY A 447 28.96 5.86 24.32
N THR A 448 29.51 5.93 25.52
CA THR A 448 30.34 4.84 26.07
C THR A 448 30.23 4.74 27.57
N SER A 449 30.31 3.51 28.07
CA SER A 449 30.36 3.20 29.50
C SER A 449 31.60 2.39 29.84
N SER A 450 32.27 2.74 30.93
CA SER A 450 33.37 1.95 31.51
C SER A 450 33.31 1.98 33.04
N GLY A 451 33.68 0.89 33.69
CA GLY A 451 33.66 0.80 35.16
C GLY A 451 32.29 0.90 35.84
N GLY A 452 31.19 0.98 35.08
CA GLY A 452 29.83 1.22 35.61
C GLY A 452 29.39 2.70 35.57
N ALA A 453 30.22 3.58 35.01
CA ALA A 453 29.89 4.97 34.71
C ALA A 453 29.79 5.18 33.19
N THR A 454 28.81 5.97 32.76
CA THR A 454 28.72 6.51 31.41
C THR A 454 29.76 7.62 31.29
N LEU A 455 30.69 7.54 30.35
CA LEU A 455 31.82 8.46 30.24
C LEU A 455 31.64 9.47 29.11
N GLN A 456 30.98 9.10 28.02
CA GLN A 456 30.53 10.05 27.00
C GLN A 456 29.02 9.90 26.80
N ALA A 457 28.34 11.02 26.58
CA ALA A 457 26.91 11.05 26.28
C ALA A 457 26.64 10.29 24.97
N ASP A 458 25.48 9.65 24.88
CA ASP A 458 24.92 9.07 23.65
C ASP A 458 24.01 10.05 22.89
N ALA A 459 23.92 11.29 23.36
CA ALA A 459 23.21 12.40 22.71
C ALA A 459 23.72 13.76 23.22
N ALA A 460 23.50 14.82 22.45
CA ALA A 460 23.68 16.21 22.85
C ALA A 460 22.70 16.62 24.00
N SER A 461 22.90 17.79 24.60
CA SER A 461 21.98 18.35 25.61
C SER A 461 20.71 18.88 24.95
N ASN A 462 20.85 19.46 23.76
CA ASN A 462 19.81 19.89 22.86
C ASN A 462 20.30 19.64 21.42
N GLY A 463 19.41 19.33 20.47
CA GLY A 463 19.80 19.02 19.10
C GLY A 463 20.56 17.69 18.94
N VAL A 464 21.42 17.63 17.92
CA VAL A 464 22.17 16.44 17.47
C VAL A 464 23.67 16.58 17.77
N GLN A 465 24.26 17.76 17.59
CA GLN A 465 25.70 17.98 17.68
C GLN A 465 26.07 18.72 18.97
N ALA A 466 27.20 18.33 19.58
CA ALA A 466 27.75 19.07 20.73
C ALA A 466 29.28 19.18 20.63
N LEU A 467 29.87 20.09 21.40
CA LEU A 467 31.32 20.21 21.53
C LEU A 467 31.84 19.22 22.59
N ILE A 468 32.54 18.18 22.17
CA ILE A 468 32.95 17.04 23.01
C ILE A 468 34.43 16.69 22.84
N THR A 469 35.01 16.01 23.82
CA THR A 469 36.43 15.58 23.79
C THR A 469 36.66 14.32 22.94
N GLY A 470 36.35 14.41 21.66
CA GLY A 470 36.49 13.32 20.68
C GLY A 470 35.14 12.69 20.33
N LEU A 471 34.89 12.45 19.03
CA LEU A 471 33.61 11.88 18.57
C LEU A 471 33.44 10.41 18.97
N THR A 472 34.52 9.63 18.94
CA THR A 472 34.50 8.21 19.32
C THR A 472 34.97 8.05 20.75
N ALA A 473 34.10 7.62 21.66
CA ALA A 473 34.49 7.44 23.05
C ALA A 473 35.35 6.19 23.32
N GLY A 474 36.18 6.29 24.36
CA GLY A 474 37.10 5.25 24.81
C GLY A 474 36.57 4.36 25.93
N SER A 475 36.74 3.02 25.85
CA SER A 475 36.37 2.12 26.98
C SER A 475 37.51 1.84 27.98
N SER A 476 38.71 2.39 27.76
CA SER A 476 39.89 2.14 28.58
C SER A 476 40.85 3.33 28.54
N VAL A 477 41.58 3.57 29.64
CA VAL A 477 42.62 4.61 29.75
C VAL A 477 43.58 4.60 28.55
N GLY A 478 43.67 5.73 27.85
CA GLY A 478 44.56 5.97 26.70
C GLY A 478 44.04 5.46 25.36
N THR A 479 42.74 5.20 25.24
CA THR A 479 42.06 4.88 23.98
C THR A 479 40.96 5.90 23.79
N ASN A 480 41.12 6.85 22.87
CA ASN A 480 40.14 7.87 22.50
C ASN A 480 39.61 8.79 23.61
N ASP A 481 40.13 8.69 24.83
CA ASP A 481 39.93 9.63 25.93
C ASP A 481 41.04 10.70 25.94
N ILE A 482 40.88 11.73 26.79
CA ILE A 482 41.96 12.70 27.06
C ILE A 482 43.14 11.95 27.72
N ASP A 483 44.28 11.83 27.04
CA ASP A 483 45.36 10.92 27.46
C ASP A 483 46.57 11.61 28.11
N ASN A 484 46.63 11.63 29.44
CA ASN A 484 47.80 12.13 30.20
C ASN A 484 48.29 13.53 29.78
N GLY A 485 47.38 14.41 29.35
CA GLY A 485 47.68 15.74 28.81
C GLY A 485 46.48 16.69 28.91
N ASP A 486 46.66 17.89 28.36
CA ASP A 486 45.64 18.94 28.25
C ASP A 486 45.21 19.18 26.79
N THR A 487 43.93 19.50 26.62
CA THR A 487 43.27 19.84 25.36
C THR A 487 42.49 21.15 25.52
N THR A 488 42.59 22.04 24.54
CA THR A 488 41.98 23.37 24.59
C THR A 488 41.24 23.73 23.31
N VAL A 489 40.17 24.50 23.45
CA VAL A 489 39.40 25.03 22.32
C VAL A 489 38.93 26.46 22.63
N LEU A 490 39.00 27.33 21.64
CA LEU A 490 38.65 28.74 21.74
C LEU A 490 37.50 29.07 20.79
N SER A 491 36.47 29.72 21.33
CA SER A 491 35.30 30.15 20.56
C SER A 491 35.65 31.24 19.54
N PRO A 492 34.79 31.46 18.52
CA PRO A 492 34.78 32.73 17.78
C PRO A 492 34.55 33.93 18.71
N ALA A 493 34.72 35.14 18.18
CA ALA A 493 34.47 36.37 18.92
C ALA A 493 32.96 36.55 19.16
N LEU A 494 32.51 36.32 20.40
CA LEU A 494 31.13 36.46 20.84
C LEU A 494 30.84 37.93 21.19
N SER A 495 29.75 38.48 20.63
CA SER A 495 29.31 39.85 20.95
C SER A 495 28.32 39.81 22.11
N ILE A 496 28.71 40.31 23.28
CA ILE A 496 27.79 40.36 24.44
C ILE A 496 26.88 41.59 24.27
N PRO A 497 25.55 41.42 24.18
CA PRO A 497 24.61 42.53 23.98
C PRO A 497 24.71 43.61 25.06
N VAL A 498 24.33 44.84 24.72
CA VAL A 498 24.23 45.93 25.69
C VAL A 498 23.07 45.61 26.64
N GLY A 499 23.35 45.57 27.94
CA GLY A 499 22.36 45.22 28.96
C GLY A 499 22.41 43.77 29.41
N ALA A 500 23.11 42.89 28.70
CA ALA A 500 23.17 41.47 29.05
C ALA A 500 23.65 41.23 30.48
N THR A 501 22.98 40.35 31.21
CA THR A 501 23.32 40.04 32.61
C THR A 501 23.84 38.62 32.82
N GLU A 502 23.50 37.68 31.93
CA GLU A 502 23.76 36.27 32.12
C GLU A 502 24.20 35.59 30.83
N LEU A 503 25.17 34.68 30.93
CA LEU A 503 25.55 33.72 29.89
C LEU A 503 25.34 32.32 30.45
N SER A 504 24.53 31.50 29.81
CA SER A 504 24.27 30.10 30.19
C SER A 504 24.81 29.13 29.16
N LEU A 505 25.12 27.91 29.60
CA LEU A 505 25.47 26.76 28.76
C LEU A 505 25.23 25.45 29.52
N ASP A 506 25.14 24.35 28.79
CA ASP A 506 25.15 23.00 29.34
C ASP A 506 26.57 22.43 29.26
N TYR A 507 26.97 21.66 30.28
CA TYR A 507 28.25 20.96 30.25
C TYR A 507 28.21 19.63 31.02
N TYR A 508 29.16 18.75 30.74
CA TYR A 508 29.49 17.63 31.61
C TYR A 508 31.01 17.46 31.76
N PHE A 509 31.40 16.81 32.85
CA PHE A 509 32.77 16.37 33.10
C PHE A 509 32.72 14.98 33.75
N ALA A 510 32.98 13.95 32.96
CA ALA A 510 32.85 12.56 33.37
C ALA A 510 34.22 11.91 33.54
N HIS A 511 34.37 11.09 34.59
CA HIS A 511 35.64 10.45 34.87
C HIS A 511 35.50 9.20 35.75
N LEU A 512 36.48 8.30 35.68
CA LEU A 512 36.56 7.13 36.56
C LEU A 512 37.12 7.46 37.96
N ASN A 513 37.06 6.48 38.86
CA ASN A 513 37.44 6.60 40.27
C ASN A 513 38.95 6.77 40.53
N ASN A 514 39.79 6.72 39.49
CA ASN A 514 41.23 6.97 39.57
C ASN A 514 41.61 8.42 39.25
N ALA A 515 40.65 9.26 38.86
CA ALA A 515 40.86 10.70 38.69
C ALA A 515 41.21 11.39 40.02
N THR A 516 41.93 12.50 39.90
CA THR A 516 42.52 13.27 40.98
C THR A 516 42.20 14.76 40.79
N SER A 517 42.54 15.58 41.78
CA SER A 517 42.39 17.04 41.65
C SER A 517 43.34 17.68 40.63
N ASP A 518 44.30 16.92 40.09
CA ASP A 518 45.16 17.39 39.01
C ASP A 518 44.40 17.33 37.66
N ASP A 519 43.37 16.51 37.55
CA ASP A 519 42.47 16.38 36.40
C ASP A 519 41.36 17.45 36.47
N TYR A 520 41.01 18.09 35.36
CA TYR A 520 40.05 19.21 35.40
C TYR A 520 39.30 19.47 34.09
N PHE A 521 38.18 20.17 34.23
CA PHE A 521 37.46 20.86 33.16
C PHE A 521 37.25 22.33 33.56
N ARG A 522 37.54 23.27 32.66
CA ARG A 522 37.49 24.71 32.91
C ARG A 522 36.86 25.46 31.76
N ILE A 523 36.17 26.52 32.11
CA ILE A 523 35.64 27.51 31.19
C ILE A 523 36.13 28.89 31.65
N SER A 524 36.73 29.64 30.73
CA SER A 524 37.23 30.98 30.98
C SER A 524 36.75 31.95 29.91
N ILE A 525 36.50 33.21 30.29
CA ILE A 525 36.23 34.28 29.34
C ILE A 525 37.52 35.04 29.03
N VAL A 526 37.82 35.20 27.74
CA VAL A 526 38.96 35.94 27.22
C VAL A 526 38.47 37.27 26.68
N SER A 527 38.90 38.36 27.31
CA SER A 527 38.58 39.73 26.87
C SER A 527 39.83 40.59 26.86
N ALA A 528 40.07 41.28 25.74
CA ALA A 528 41.25 42.13 25.53
C ALA A 528 42.60 41.44 25.83
N GLY A 529 42.70 40.12 25.60
CA GLY A 529 43.90 39.32 25.83
C GLY A 529 44.17 38.92 27.29
N ALA A 530 43.19 39.11 28.19
CA ALA A 530 43.23 38.58 29.55
C ALA A 530 42.15 37.52 29.73
N SER A 531 42.51 36.39 30.36
CA SER A 531 41.59 35.30 30.69
C SER A 531 41.08 35.43 32.13
N SER A 532 39.77 35.26 32.32
CA SER A 532 39.10 35.20 33.63
C SER A 532 38.33 33.88 33.75
N LEU A 533 38.64 33.10 34.78
CA LEU A 533 38.03 31.79 35.03
C LEU A 533 36.58 31.92 35.48
N LEU A 534 35.67 31.22 34.80
CA LEU A 534 34.24 31.16 35.11
C LEU A 534 33.88 29.87 35.85
N LEU A 535 34.31 28.73 35.31
CA LEU A 535 34.06 27.40 35.88
C LEU A 535 35.37 26.63 36.06
N ASN A 536 35.47 25.86 37.15
CA ASN A 536 36.57 24.93 37.37
C ASN A 536 36.10 23.70 38.14
N GLU A 537 35.85 22.64 37.39
CA GLU A 537 35.56 21.30 37.89
C GLU A 537 36.87 20.50 37.96
N THR A 538 37.02 19.68 39.00
CA THR A 538 38.23 18.87 39.19
C THR A 538 37.88 17.41 39.44
N GLY A 539 38.72 16.51 38.94
CA GLY A 539 38.56 15.07 39.12
C GLY A 539 38.48 14.68 40.59
N THR A 540 37.64 13.68 40.85
CA THR A 540 37.49 13.09 42.18
C THR A 540 37.87 11.62 42.14
N GLY A 541 38.34 11.08 43.28
CA GLY A 541 38.65 9.65 43.39
C GLY A 541 37.40 8.74 43.43
N LEU A 542 36.29 9.19 42.87
CA LEU A 542 35.00 8.51 42.72
C LEU A 542 34.58 8.57 41.26
N GLU A 543 33.85 7.58 40.78
CA GLU A 543 33.25 7.62 39.44
C GLU A 543 32.21 8.75 39.36
N ARG A 544 32.27 9.52 38.27
CA ARG A 544 31.31 10.54 37.89
C ARG A 544 30.83 10.22 36.48
N SER A 545 29.57 9.79 36.37
CA SER A 545 28.92 9.58 35.07
C SER A 545 28.57 10.92 34.41
N VAL A 546 28.41 10.90 33.09
CA VAL A 546 27.84 11.99 32.31
C VAL A 546 26.46 12.38 32.85
N VAL A 547 26.30 13.68 33.06
CA VAL A 547 25.03 14.36 33.31
C VAL A 547 25.19 15.76 32.73
N TRP A 548 24.47 16.06 31.65
CA TRP A 548 24.38 17.44 31.14
C TRP A 548 23.85 18.34 32.25
N THR A 549 24.65 19.35 32.60
CA THR A 549 24.38 20.23 33.73
C THR A 549 24.34 21.67 33.25
N PRO A 550 23.18 22.35 33.33
CA PRO A 550 23.12 23.77 32.99
C PRO A 550 23.90 24.59 34.00
N VAL A 551 24.65 25.58 33.51
CA VAL A 551 25.39 26.54 34.32
C VAL A 551 25.27 27.95 33.74
N SER A 552 25.14 28.92 34.64
CA SER A 552 25.04 30.33 34.29
C SER A 552 26.13 31.18 34.92
N PHE A 553 26.59 32.19 34.18
CA PHE A 553 27.64 33.12 34.58
C PHE A 553 27.18 34.57 34.43
N ASP A 554 27.49 35.40 35.44
CA ASP A 554 27.26 36.86 35.34
C ASP A 554 28.25 37.48 34.34
N VAL A 555 27.72 37.97 33.22
CA VAL A 555 28.48 38.65 32.17
C VAL A 555 28.21 40.15 32.09
N SER A 556 27.50 40.73 33.07
CA SER A 556 27.14 42.15 33.09
C SER A 556 28.33 43.10 32.94
N SER A 557 29.51 42.71 33.41
CA SER A 557 30.75 43.48 33.27
C SER A 557 31.34 43.49 31.85
N TYR A 558 30.87 42.60 30.98
CA TYR A 558 31.25 42.45 29.58
C TYR A 558 30.16 42.93 28.61
N ALA A 559 29.00 43.37 29.11
CA ALA A 559 27.90 43.87 28.30
C ALA A 559 28.33 44.98 27.33
N GLY A 560 27.97 44.85 26.06
CA GLY A 560 28.39 45.73 24.97
C GLY A 560 29.84 45.57 24.52
N THR A 561 30.50 44.46 24.86
CA THR A 561 31.88 44.16 24.42
C THR A 561 31.97 42.79 23.74
N SER A 562 33.02 42.58 22.95
CA SER A 562 33.31 41.28 22.34
C SER A 562 34.29 40.49 23.20
N VAL A 563 33.98 39.21 23.40
CA VAL A 563 34.71 38.26 24.25
C VAL A 563 34.88 36.93 23.51
N GLN A 564 35.71 36.03 24.03
CA GLN A 564 35.78 34.64 23.57
C GLN A 564 35.69 33.72 24.79
N LEU A 565 35.20 32.50 24.62
CA LEU A 565 35.25 31.44 25.61
C LEU A 565 36.44 30.53 25.30
N LEU A 566 37.28 30.30 26.32
CA LEU A 566 38.34 29.31 26.31
C LEU A 566 37.89 28.13 27.17
N ILE A 567 37.76 26.96 26.55
CA ILE A 567 37.39 25.71 27.20
C ILE A 567 38.64 24.83 27.28
N GLU A 568 38.88 24.27 28.46
CA GLU A 568 40.07 23.45 28.74
C GLU A 568 39.65 22.17 29.47
N ALA A 569 40.18 21.03 29.04
CA ALA A 569 40.06 19.76 29.77
C ALA A 569 41.42 19.06 29.87
N ALA A 570 41.67 18.35 30.97
CA ALA A 570 42.96 17.70 31.21
C ALA A 570 42.88 16.41 32.04
N ASP A 571 43.64 15.40 31.61
CA ASP A 571 44.07 14.22 32.38
C ASP A 571 45.51 14.44 32.87
N ALA A 572 45.71 15.27 33.89
CA ALA A 572 47.04 15.63 34.39
C ALA A 572 47.48 14.79 35.61
N GLY A 573 46.55 14.03 36.20
CA GLY A 573 46.79 12.97 37.19
C GLY A 573 47.34 11.71 36.50
N GLY A 574 47.68 10.68 37.26
CA GLY A 574 48.20 9.45 36.62
C GLY A 574 47.11 8.74 35.81
N GLY A 575 47.19 8.75 34.48
CA GLY A 575 46.36 8.01 33.52
C GLY A 575 44.96 7.64 33.99
N SER A 576 44.01 8.56 33.81
CA SER A 576 42.58 8.37 34.08
C SER A 576 41.79 8.32 32.78
N LEU A 577 40.55 7.83 32.85
CA LEU A 577 39.62 7.94 31.72
C LEU A 577 38.72 9.15 32.00
N ILE A 578 38.83 10.17 31.14
CA ILE A 578 38.20 11.48 31.31
C ILE A 578 37.61 11.93 29.97
N GLU A 579 36.38 12.41 30.05
CA GLU A 579 35.62 13.00 28.94
C GLU A 579 34.88 14.26 29.41
N ALA A 580 34.69 15.21 28.50
CA ALA A 580 33.95 16.45 28.75
C ALA A 580 33.15 16.88 27.52
N GLY A 581 32.05 17.58 27.76
CA GLY A 581 31.22 18.16 26.71
C GLY A 581 30.65 19.51 27.12
N VAL A 582 30.35 20.34 26.14
CA VAL A 582 29.68 21.64 26.24
C VAL A 582 28.64 21.76 25.14
N ASP A 583 27.50 22.35 25.47
CA ASP A 583 26.39 22.54 24.56
C ASP A 583 25.55 23.79 24.89
N ASN A 584 24.73 24.26 23.95
CA ASN A 584 23.67 25.25 24.11
C ASN A 584 24.09 26.56 24.82
N ILE A 585 25.03 27.31 24.21
CA ILE A 585 25.53 28.57 24.75
C ILE A 585 24.56 29.71 24.46
N GLN A 586 24.06 30.37 25.50
CA GLN A 586 23.03 31.42 25.41
C GLN A 586 23.40 32.67 26.21
N VAL A 587 22.86 33.83 25.83
CA VAL A 587 23.01 35.09 26.59
C VAL A 587 21.66 35.78 26.82
N PHE A 588 21.42 36.20 28.06
CA PHE A 588 20.22 36.91 28.49
C PHE A 588 20.41 38.43 28.53
N SER A 589 19.44 39.21 28.03
CA SER A 589 19.40 40.68 28.12
C SER A 589 18.04 41.23 28.58
N PRO A 590 17.97 42.13 29.57
CA PRO A 590 16.73 42.77 30.04
C PRO A 590 16.07 43.75 29.06
N ALA A 591 16.64 43.98 27.88
CA ALA A 591 16.03 44.81 26.82
C ALA A 591 14.99 44.04 25.99
N ASN A 592 14.85 42.73 26.21
CA ASN A 592 13.87 41.84 25.58
C ASN A 592 12.75 41.53 26.58
N GLN A 593 12.18 42.56 27.22
CA GLN A 593 10.97 42.39 28.02
C GLN A 593 9.76 42.67 27.14
N ASP A 594 8.89 41.67 27.08
CA ASP A 594 7.50 41.72 26.65
C ASP A 594 6.67 41.99 27.93
N ILE A 595 6.17 43.23 28.08
CA ILE A 595 5.57 43.75 29.33
C ILE A 595 4.11 43.34 29.46
N ASP A 596 3.40 43.20 28.36
CA ASP A 596 1.97 42.87 28.31
C ASP A 596 1.69 41.43 27.84
N GLY A 597 2.74 40.67 27.50
CA GLY A 597 2.68 39.23 27.26
C GLY A 597 2.12 38.87 25.89
N ASP A 598 2.12 39.84 24.96
CA ASP A 598 1.60 39.70 23.61
C ASP A 598 2.62 39.07 22.64
N GLN A 599 3.78 38.70 23.17
CA GLN A 599 4.82 37.96 22.49
C GLN A 599 5.64 38.81 21.48
N ILE A 600 5.39 40.13 21.43
CA ILE A 600 6.21 41.12 20.72
C ILE A 600 7.02 41.92 21.75
N ILE A 601 8.35 41.92 21.63
CA ILE A 601 9.18 42.68 22.57
C ILE A 601 8.88 44.19 22.47
N ASN A 602 8.74 44.89 23.60
CA ASN A 602 8.35 46.32 23.69
C ASN A 602 9.16 47.32 22.82
N SER A 603 10.28 46.93 22.23
CA SER A 603 11.02 47.76 21.26
C SER A 603 10.49 47.67 19.82
N LEU A 604 9.63 46.69 19.55
CA LEU A 604 9.04 46.34 18.25
C LEU A 604 7.51 46.34 18.30
N ASP A 605 6.93 46.30 19.49
CA ASP A 605 5.49 46.45 19.71
C ASP A 605 5.06 47.91 19.48
N LEU A 606 4.00 48.07 18.67
CA LEU A 606 3.41 49.36 18.33
C LEU A 606 2.23 49.70 19.23
N ASP A 607 1.76 48.85 20.14
CA ASP A 607 0.82 49.19 21.20
C ASP A 607 1.22 48.50 22.51
N SER A 608 2.45 48.81 22.98
CA SER A 608 3.20 48.20 24.10
C SER A 608 2.51 48.09 25.47
N ASP A 609 1.27 48.55 25.59
CA ASP A 609 0.43 48.42 26.78
C ASP A 609 -1.01 47.92 26.48
N ASN A 610 -1.24 47.46 25.25
CA ASN A 610 -2.47 46.88 24.70
C ASN A 610 -3.74 47.70 25.00
N ASP A 611 -3.60 49.03 24.97
CA ASP A 611 -4.72 49.96 25.23
C ASP A 611 -5.54 50.28 23.98
N SER A 612 -5.25 49.59 22.86
CA SER A 612 -5.83 49.73 21.51
C SER A 612 -5.47 51.01 20.74
N ILE A 613 -4.52 51.81 21.26
CA ILE A 613 -3.95 52.96 20.58
C ILE A 613 -2.48 52.66 20.29
N ALA A 614 -2.12 52.61 19.00
CA ALA A 614 -0.73 52.42 18.65
C ALA A 614 0.18 53.55 19.22
N ASP A 615 1.29 53.20 19.86
CA ASP A 615 2.43 54.00 20.33
C ASP A 615 2.86 55.07 19.31
N VAL A 616 2.75 54.80 18.02
CA VAL A 616 2.99 55.76 16.93
C VAL A 616 2.01 56.94 16.95
N ILE A 617 0.75 56.68 17.30
CA ILE A 617 -0.31 57.67 17.49
C ILE A 617 -0.11 58.40 18.82
N GLU A 618 0.31 57.73 19.88
CA GLU A 618 0.67 58.35 21.16
C GLU A 618 1.92 59.25 21.06
N ALA A 619 2.92 58.84 20.29
CA ALA A 619 4.16 59.56 20.01
C ALA A 619 4.00 60.67 18.93
N GLY A 620 2.89 60.67 18.20
CA GLY A 620 2.52 61.72 17.23
C GLY A 620 3.22 61.63 15.86
N LEU A 621 3.47 60.42 15.36
CA LEU A 621 4.07 60.12 14.06
C LEU A 621 2.98 59.70 13.03
N SER A 622 3.32 59.63 11.74
CA SER A 622 2.38 59.37 10.63
C SER A 622 2.92 58.28 9.72
N ASP A 623 2.09 57.27 9.48
CA ASP A 623 2.19 56.28 8.39
C ASP A 623 1.23 56.74 7.27
N ALA A 624 1.78 57.09 6.10
CA ALA A 624 1.05 57.77 5.04
C ALA A 624 0.55 56.86 3.92
N ASP A 625 1.05 55.62 3.82
CA ASP A 625 0.59 54.64 2.84
C ASP A 625 -0.08 53.40 3.45
N GLY A 626 -0.13 53.32 4.79
CA GLY A 626 -0.95 52.38 5.53
C GLY A 626 -0.41 50.96 5.50
N ASP A 627 0.92 50.84 5.41
CA ASP A 627 1.65 49.58 5.47
C ASP A 627 2.11 49.22 6.90
N PHE A 628 1.73 50.03 7.89
CA PHE A 628 2.06 49.88 9.30
C PHE A 628 3.54 50.12 9.65
N ILE A 629 4.30 50.79 8.78
CA ILE A 629 5.69 51.23 9.03
C ILE A 629 5.75 52.77 9.10
N VAL A 630 6.58 53.32 10.01
CA VAL A 630 6.74 54.79 10.15
C VAL A 630 7.62 55.36 9.03
N ASP A 631 6.99 56.04 8.08
CA ASP A 631 7.64 56.63 6.91
C ASP A 631 8.72 57.71 7.18
N ASP A 632 8.56 58.53 8.23
CA ASP A 632 9.46 59.67 8.47
C ASP A 632 9.60 60.07 9.95
N LEU A 633 10.71 59.67 10.57
CA LEU A 633 11.12 60.03 11.94
C LEU A 633 11.53 61.52 12.14
N SER A 634 11.46 62.38 11.11
CA SER A 634 12.09 63.71 11.15
C SER A 634 11.19 64.92 11.47
N ALA A 635 9.89 64.73 11.73
CA ALA A 635 8.94 65.84 11.84
C ALA A 635 8.24 66.00 13.20
N GLN A 636 8.98 66.38 14.25
CA GLN A 636 8.38 66.89 15.48
C GLN A 636 7.67 68.24 15.24
N GLY A 637 6.35 68.23 15.07
CA GLY A 637 5.52 69.43 15.29
C GLY A 637 4.12 69.46 14.66
N SER A 638 3.10 69.37 15.53
CA SER A 638 1.72 69.90 15.42
C SER A 638 0.60 68.92 15.00
N VAL A 639 -0.10 68.41 16.03
CA VAL A 639 -1.40 67.71 16.02
C VAL A 639 -2.44 68.36 15.10
N LEU A 640 -3.08 67.57 14.25
CA LEU A 640 -4.36 67.89 13.60
C LEU A 640 -5.40 66.84 14.02
N VAL A 641 -6.53 67.36 14.48
CA VAL A 641 -7.62 66.65 15.17
C VAL A 641 -8.29 65.60 14.27
N ALA A 642 -8.58 64.42 14.83
CA ALA A 642 -9.35 63.36 14.17
C ALA A 642 -10.75 63.85 13.72
N PRO A 643 -11.36 63.24 12.68
CA PRO A 643 -12.71 63.59 12.24
C PRO A 643 -13.73 63.39 13.37
N ASP A 644 -14.53 64.43 13.60
CA ASP A 644 -15.66 64.49 14.52
C ASP A 644 -16.85 65.04 13.71
N THR A 645 -17.71 64.11 13.25
CA THR A 645 -18.74 64.36 12.25
C THR A 645 -19.95 65.08 12.84
N ASP A 646 -20.23 64.97 14.13
CA ASP A 646 -21.38 65.61 14.78
C ASP A 646 -21.03 66.73 15.78
N GLY A 647 -19.76 66.88 16.11
CA GLY A 647 -19.14 68.05 16.72
C GLY A 647 -19.22 68.08 18.25
N ASP A 648 -19.16 66.93 18.91
CA ASP A 648 -19.25 66.79 20.36
C ASP A 648 -17.90 66.59 21.08
N ASP A 649 -16.79 66.70 20.33
CA ASP A 649 -15.41 66.56 20.76
C ASP A 649 -14.99 65.09 21.10
N ILE A 650 -15.77 64.08 20.69
CA ILE A 650 -15.39 62.66 20.64
C ILE A 650 -15.15 62.27 19.18
N ALA A 651 -14.06 61.54 18.90
CA ALA A 651 -13.72 61.17 17.52
C ALA A 651 -14.65 60.07 16.98
N ASP A 652 -15.00 60.12 15.70
CA ASP A 652 -16.03 59.26 15.06
C ASP A 652 -15.84 57.74 15.28
N PHE A 653 -14.61 57.27 15.55
CA PHE A 653 -14.31 55.86 15.78
C PHE A 653 -14.51 55.40 17.23
N LEU A 654 -14.64 56.34 18.18
CA LEU A 654 -14.99 56.10 19.58
C LEU A 654 -16.50 56.30 19.84
N ASP A 655 -17.27 56.72 18.82
CA ASP A 655 -18.73 56.95 18.91
C ASP A 655 -19.52 56.00 17.97
N LEU A 656 -20.20 55.02 18.58
CA LEU A 656 -21.08 54.06 17.89
C LEU A 656 -22.41 54.68 17.40
N GLU A 657 -22.72 55.94 17.75
CA GLU A 657 -23.95 56.65 17.40
C GLU A 657 -23.79 57.80 16.39
N SER A 658 -22.65 57.89 15.70
CA SER A 658 -22.20 58.95 14.77
C SER A 658 -23.15 59.33 13.60
N ALA A 659 -24.35 58.75 13.52
CA ALA A 659 -25.41 59.07 12.54
C ALA A 659 -26.72 59.64 13.13
N ASN A 660 -26.85 59.87 14.45
CA ASN A 660 -28.12 60.26 15.08
C ASN A 660 -28.04 61.53 15.96
N SER A 661 -28.62 62.64 15.48
CA SER A 661 -28.71 63.93 16.17
C SER A 661 -29.61 64.01 17.43
N SER A 662 -30.04 62.90 18.03
CA SER A 662 -31.15 62.87 19.01
C SER A 662 -30.80 62.49 20.44
N ASN A 663 -29.53 62.19 20.75
CA ASN A 663 -28.95 62.06 22.11
C ASN A 663 -29.92 61.55 23.19
N ASN A 664 -29.91 60.25 23.46
CA ASN A 664 -30.56 59.67 24.64
C ASN A 664 -29.64 58.67 25.36
N GLY A 665 -28.43 59.11 25.73
CA GLY A 665 -27.39 58.32 26.41
C GLY A 665 -27.92 57.16 27.27
N SER A 666 -27.89 55.96 26.69
CA SER A 666 -28.18 54.72 27.41
C SER A 666 -27.30 53.60 26.87
N ASN A 667 -26.33 53.25 27.71
CA ASN A 667 -25.43 52.09 27.72
C ASN A 667 -24.39 52.04 26.60
N TYR A 668 -23.11 52.10 27.03
CA TYR A 668 -21.86 52.04 26.27
C TYR A 668 -21.28 53.37 25.81
N ASP A 669 -20.93 54.21 26.78
CA ASP A 669 -20.01 55.33 26.61
C ASP A 669 -18.92 55.16 27.68
N ILE A 670 -17.70 54.79 27.28
CA ILE A 670 -16.51 54.82 28.16
C ILE A 670 -16.12 56.29 28.30
N SER A 671 -16.75 56.97 29.26
CA SER A 671 -16.32 58.33 29.57
C SER A 671 -15.01 58.27 30.36
N VAL A 672 -13.96 58.86 29.80
CA VAL A 672 -12.61 59.12 30.39
C VAL A 672 -12.68 59.91 31.72
N THR A 673 -13.86 60.24 32.23
CA THR A 673 -14.05 61.15 33.37
C THR A 673 -14.11 60.48 34.74
N GLU A 674 -14.23 59.15 34.85
CA GLU A 674 -14.26 58.46 36.16
C GLU A 674 -12.88 57.99 36.65
N PHE A 675 -11.94 57.66 35.76
CA PHE A 675 -10.60 57.15 36.14
C PHE A 675 -9.74 58.20 36.89
N VAL A 676 -9.74 59.44 36.38
CA VAL A 676 -8.98 60.59 36.94
C VAL A 676 -9.46 61.01 38.34
N VAL A 677 -10.66 60.57 38.76
CA VAL A 677 -11.21 60.89 40.09
C VAL A 677 -10.80 59.85 41.14
N LEU A 678 -10.38 58.65 40.71
CA LEU A 678 -10.04 57.51 41.57
C LEU A 678 -8.52 57.29 41.69
N ASP A 679 -7.76 57.54 40.62
CA ASP A 679 -6.29 57.64 40.66
C ASP A 679 -5.87 59.07 41.05
N THR A 680 -5.80 59.32 42.36
CA THR A 680 -5.48 60.64 42.92
C THR A 680 -3.99 60.93 43.01
N ASN A 681 -3.12 59.92 42.90
CA ASN A 681 -1.67 60.07 42.90
C ASN A 681 -1.09 60.10 41.47
N ASN A 682 -1.90 59.82 40.45
CA ASN A 682 -1.62 59.89 39.02
C ASN A 682 -0.51 58.90 38.60
N ASP A 683 -0.40 57.78 39.30
CA ASP A 683 0.56 56.71 39.03
C ASP A 683 -0.02 55.59 38.15
N GLY A 684 -1.25 55.74 37.67
CA GLY A 684 -1.93 54.80 36.79
C GLY A 684 -2.55 53.62 37.52
N GLN A 685 -2.47 53.54 38.86
CA GLN A 685 -2.96 52.42 39.66
C GLN A 685 -3.91 52.88 40.76
N ILE A 686 -5.06 52.21 40.93
CA ILE A 686 -5.98 52.48 42.04
C ILE A 686 -5.51 51.66 43.25
N ASN A 687 -4.62 52.24 44.07
CA ASN A 687 -3.96 51.50 45.15
C ASN A 687 -4.06 52.23 46.52
N ALA A 688 -3.36 51.70 47.54
CA ALA A 688 -3.38 52.27 48.89
C ALA A 688 -2.79 53.70 48.99
N GLY A 689 -2.19 54.22 47.91
CA GLY A 689 -1.76 55.60 47.72
C GLY A 689 -2.90 56.60 47.52
N ASP A 690 -4.11 56.13 47.17
CA ASP A 690 -5.24 56.98 46.78
C ASP A 690 -6.19 57.38 47.90
N VAL A 691 -6.67 58.62 47.83
CA VAL A 691 -7.38 59.28 48.94
C VAL A 691 -8.81 58.75 49.11
N ALA A 692 -9.38 58.13 48.08
CA ALA A 692 -10.67 57.45 48.08
C ALA A 692 -10.46 55.94 47.85
N GLY A 693 -9.81 55.29 48.82
CA GLY A 693 -9.27 53.93 48.67
C GLY A 693 -10.20 52.90 48.01
N GLY A 694 -9.71 52.33 46.92
CA GLY A 694 -9.97 50.96 46.50
C GLY A 694 -8.83 50.08 47.02
N VAL A 695 -9.15 48.87 47.42
CA VAL A 695 -8.12 47.87 47.74
C VAL A 695 -8.15 46.93 46.55
N ASP A 696 -7.09 46.94 45.75
CA ASP A 696 -6.83 45.98 44.67
C ASP A 696 -5.69 45.07 45.16
N ASN A 697 -6.02 43.97 45.85
CA ASN A 697 -5.01 43.09 46.44
C ASN A 697 -4.43 42.11 45.42
N ASN A 698 -5.12 41.85 44.31
CA ASN A 698 -4.66 40.95 43.25
C ASN A 698 -4.01 41.70 42.07
N SER A 699 -3.99 43.04 42.11
CA SER A 699 -3.32 43.94 41.16
C SER A 699 -3.83 43.82 39.73
N ASN A 700 -5.12 43.52 39.56
CA ASN A 700 -5.75 43.36 38.24
C ASN A 700 -6.41 44.66 37.71
N GLY A 701 -6.22 45.79 38.41
CA GLY A 701 -6.71 47.10 37.97
C GLY A 701 -8.17 47.38 38.31
N VAL A 702 -8.84 46.50 39.06
CA VAL A 702 -10.23 46.65 39.53
C VAL A 702 -10.27 46.66 41.07
N ASP A 703 -11.06 47.54 41.67
CA ASP A 703 -11.22 47.56 43.14
C ASP A 703 -11.83 46.23 43.64
N ASP A 704 -11.17 45.51 44.56
CA ASP A 704 -11.63 44.23 45.14
C ASP A 704 -13.05 44.36 45.76
N ALA A 705 -13.47 45.57 46.12
CA ALA A 705 -14.83 45.83 46.61
C ALA A 705 -15.92 45.67 45.53
N ILE A 706 -15.53 45.79 44.25
CA ILE A 706 -16.33 45.54 43.05
C ILE A 706 -16.29 44.04 42.70
N GLU A 707 -15.20 43.34 43.03
CA GLU A 707 -15.00 41.89 42.82
C GLU A 707 -15.55 40.98 43.93
N ALA A 708 -16.41 41.47 44.83
CA ALA A 708 -16.88 40.70 45.98
C ALA A 708 -17.84 39.51 45.67
N GLY A 709 -17.72 38.86 44.51
CA GLY A 709 -18.59 37.79 44.03
C GLY A 709 -17.93 36.54 43.44
N ILE A 710 -16.61 36.50 43.19
CA ILE A 710 -15.96 35.32 42.56
C ILE A 710 -14.62 35.06 43.28
N ASP A 711 -14.45 33.84 43.81
CA ASP A 711 -13.27 33.38 44.58
C ASP A 711 -12.10 33.07 43.60
N PRO A 712 -10.83 33.29 43.96
CA PRO A 712 -9.69 33.14 43.04
C PRO A 712 -9.26 31.67 42.89
N ILE A 713 -9.01 31.25 41.65
CA ILE A 713 -8.42 29.94 41.33
C ILE A 713 -6.96 29.91 41.77
N ASP A 714 -6.63 28.82 42.46
CA ASP A 714 -5.36 28.52 43.11
C ASP A 714 -4.43 27.83 42.09
N CYS A 715 -3.75 28.63 41.25
CA CYS A 715 -2.86 28.13 40.20
C CYS A 715 -1.48 27.76 40.79
N GLY A 716 -1.21 26.47 40.95
CA GLY A 716 0.06 25.95 41.48
C GLY A 716 0.01 24.44 41.75
N PRO A 717 1.13 23.71 41.56
CA PRO A 717 1.14 22.26 41.69
C PRO A 717 0.85 21.82 43.14
N PRO A 718 -0.03 20.81 43.34
CA PRO A 718 -0.27 20.26 44.66
C PRO A 718 0.98 19.54 45.16
N ALA A 719 1.32 19.70 46.45
CA ALA A 719 2.39 18.90 47.04
C ALA A 719 1.94 17.42 47.15
N TYR A 720 2.60 16.53 46.41
CA TYR A 720 2.41 15.07 46.49
C TYR A 720 3.75 14.34 46.69
N ASP A 721 3.69 13.14 47.27
CA ASP A 721 4.82 12.24 47.50
C ASP A 721 4.48 10.86 46.90
N ALA A 722 5.09 10.52 45.77
CA ALA A 722 4.81 9.28 45.02
C ALA A 722 5.04 8.00 45.84
N ALA A 723 5.85 8.05 46.91
CA ALA A 723 6.10 6.90 47.77
C ALA A 723 4.97 6.67 48.81
N VAL A 724 4.16 7.69 49.08
CA VAL A 724 3.16 7.67 50.16
C VAL A 724 1.75 7.86 49.64
N ASP A 725 1.58 8.75 48.67
CA ASP A 725 0.30 9.13 48.11
C ASP A 725 -0.11 8.14 47.02
N ARG A 726 -1.38 7.72 47.09
CA ARG A 726 -1.97 6.75 46.17
C ARG A 726 -3.26 7.33 45.59
N ALA A 727 -3.10 8.33 44.71
CA ALA A 727 -4.18 9.19 44.24
C ALA A 727 -3.92 9.70 42.81
N LEU A 728 -5.00 10.13 42.15
CA LEU A 728 -4.96 10.91 40.92
C LEU A 728 -5.05 12.39 41.27
N PHE A 729 -4.02 13.17 40.93
CA PHE A 729 -3.94 14.61 41.14
C PHE A 729 -4.31 15.36 39.87
N VAL A 730 -5.16 16.38 39.97
CA VAL A 730 -5.52 17.25 38.84
C VAL A 730 -5.40 18.71 39.23
N TRP A 731 -4.66 19.53 38.48
CA TRP A 731 -4.61 20.98 38.71
C TRP A 731 -4.37 21.73 37.41
N GLN A 732 -4.69 23.03 37.41
CA GLN A 732 -4.28 23.94 36.36
C GLN A 732 -3.10 24.77 36.88
N ASP A 733 -2.03 24.89 36.12
CA ASP A 733 -0.95 25.82 36.43
C ASP A 733 -1.35 27.27 36.09
N CYS A 734 -0.44 28.22 36.29
CA CYS A 734 -0.75 29.64 36.05
C CYS A 734 -0.69 30.02 34.57
N ASP A 735 -0.16 29.14 33.71
CA ASP A 735 -0.05 29.33 32.27
C ASP A 735 -1.26 28.73 31.53
N GLY A 736 -2.18 28.11 32.27
CA GLY A 736 -3.45 27.59 31.78
C GLY A 736 -3.42 26.11 31.41
N VAL A 737 -2.28 25.42 31.60
CA VAL A 737 -2.10 23.99 31.30
C VAL A 737 -2.68 23.15 32.45
N PHE A 738 -3.45 22.13 32.10
CA PHE A 738 -3.95 21.16 33.05
C PHE A 738 -3.00 19.97 33.18
N HIS A 739 -2.64 19.66 34.41
CA HIS A 739 -1.86 18.49 34.77
C HIS A 739 -2.76 17.42 35.37
N MET A 740 -2.61 16.18 34.91
CA MET A 740 -3.20 15.00 35.50
C MET A 740 -2.10 13.99 35.85
N VAL A 741 -1.90 13.76 37.15
CA VAL A 741 -0.79 12.95 37.67
C VAL A 741 -1.30 11.79 38.51
N GLY A 742 -1.00 10.55 38.10
CA GLY A 742 -1.28 9.34 38.86
C GLY A 742 -0.11 8.97 39.79
N THR A 743 -0.40 8.57 41.03
CA THR A 743 0.62 8.02 41.95
C THR A 743 0.22 6.67 42.55
N GLY A 744 1.17 5.72 42.61
CA GLY A 744 0.89 4.33 42.99
C GLY A 744 1.26 3.92 44.43
N ALA A 745 2.13 4.68 45.13
CA ALA A 745 2.73 4.27 46.42
C ALA A 745 3.27 2.81 46.42
N ASP A 746 3.58 2.22 47.59
CA ASP A 746 4.14 0.86 47.66
C ASP A 746 3.20 -0.28 47.16
N GLU A 747 1.91 -0.01 46.92
CA GLU A 747 0.90 -1.03 46.55
C GLU A 747 0.48 -1.01 45.08
N GLY A 748 0.89 0.02 44.32
CA GLY A 748 0.41 0.30 42.97
C GLY A 748 -1.01 0.87 42.92
N ALA A 749 -1.35 1.49 41.79
CA ALA A 749 -2.68 2.04 41.53
C ALA A 749 -3.01 1.96 40.04
N SER A 750 -4.30 1.97 39.72
CA SER A 750 -4.76 2.10 38.34
C SER A 750 -5.92 3.07 38.26
N TYR A 751 -5.99 3.82 37.16
CA TYR A 751 -7.01 4.83 36.87
C TYR A 751 -7.38 4.76 35.39
N VAL A 752 -8.66 4.46 35.11
CA VAL A 752 -9.18 4.40 33.74
C VAL A 752 -10.29 5.44 33.62
N GLY A 753 -10.22 6.31 32.61
CA GLY A 753 -11.18 7.39 32.45
C GLY A 753 -11.09 8.14 31.14
N MET A 754 -11.81 9.26 31.10
CA MET A 754 -11.86 10.17 29.97
C MET A 754 -11.90 11.62 30.46
N VAL A 755 -11.20 12.52 29.77
CA VAL A 755 -11.45 13.96 29.77
C VAL A 755 -12.23 14.29 28.50
N ALA A 756 -13.29 15.09 28.62
CA ALA A 756 -14.05 15.54 27.45
C ALA A 756 -14.26 17.06 27.54
N SER A 757 -14.03 17.76 26.45
CA SER A 757 -14.25 19.20 26.32
C SER A 757 -15.42 19.50 25.37
N GLU A 758 -15.90 20.75 25.38
CA GLU A 758 -16.91 21.25 24.44
C GLU A 758 -16.30 21.65 23.08
N THR A 759 -14.98 21.79 23.02
CA THR A 759 -14.16 22.08 21.82
C THR A 759 -12.99 21.10 21.76
N ASP A 760 -12.22 21.13 20.68
CA ASP A 760 -11.00 20.34 20.59
C ASP A 760 -9.97 20.83 21.65
N PHE A 761 -9.11 19.92 22.11
CA PHE A 761 -7.98 20.29 22.97
C PHE A 761 -6.93 21.01 22.15
N ALA A 762 -6.45 22.16 22.63
CA ALA A 762 -5.39 22.92 21.98
C ALA A 762 -4.06 22.16 21.99
N SER A 763 -3.83 21.35 23.02
CA SER A 763 -2.71 20.40 23.08
C SER A 763 -3.00 19.27 24.06
N VAL A 764 -2.39 18.10 23.79
CA VAL A 764 -2.36 16.93 24.68
C VAL A 764 -0.96 16.33 24.61
N SER A 765 -0.34 16.09 25.76
CA SER A 765 1.00 15.48 25.85
C SER A 765 1.07 14.50 27.01
N ALA A 766 1.72 13.35 26.79
CA ALA A 766 1.99 12.36 27.81
C ALA A 766 3.49 12.41 28.16
N VAL A 767 3.83 12.79 29.39
CA VAL A 767 5.21 13.13 29.77
C VAL A 767 5.94 11.94 30.38
N SER A 768 5.24 11.03 31.07
CA SER A 768 5.88 9.95 31.83
C SER A 768 5.11 8.64 31.87
N ILE A 769 4.33 8.31 30.83
CA ILE A 769 3.52 7.08 30.77
C ILE A 769 4.36 5.83 30.48
N GLU A 770 4.08 4.71 31.16
CA GLU A 770 4.75 3.42 30.95
C GLU A 770 4.09 2.63 29.79
N ALA A 771 4.76 1.62 29.23
CA ALA A 771 4.21 0.81 28.12
C ALA A 771 2.93 0.01 28.48
N SER A 772 2.54 -0.03 29.75
CA SER A 772 1.26 -0.61 30.20
C SER A 772 0.11 0.40 30.23
N ASP A 773 0.39 1.67 29.96
CA ASP A 773 -0.56 2.77 30.00
C ASP A 773 -0.92 3.19 28.58
N SER A 774 -2.07 3.84 28.44
CA SER A 774 -2.50 4.39 27.15
C SER A 774 -3.15 5.74 27.33
N VAL A 775 -2.77 6.70 26.48
CA VAL A 775 -3.42 8.00 26.34
C VAL A 775 -3.79 8.16 24.87
N ASP A 776 -5.07 8.35 24.58
CA ASP A 776 -5.61 8.48 23.22
C ASP A 776 -6.50 9.71 23.15
N ASN A 777 -6.22 10.63 22.22
CA ASN A 777 -6.99 11.84 22.00
C ASN A 777 -7.82 11.82 20.70
N VAL A 778 -8.29 10.65 20.28
CA VAL A 778 -9.18 10.49 19.13
C VAL A 778 -10.61 10.15 19.60
N PRO A 779 -11.62 11.01 19.35
CA PRO A 779 -11.57 12.32 18.69
C PRO A 779 -10.93 13.44 19.54
N ALA A 780 -10.49 14.53 18.89
CA ALA A 780 -9.70 15.63 19.47
C ALA A 780 -10.40 16.45 20.57
N ASP A 781 -11.71 16.28 20.78
CA ASP A 781 -12.46 16.84 21.91
C ASP A 781 -12.40 15.95 23.17
N ARG A 782 -11.65 14.84 23.12
CA ARG A 782 -11.58 13.82 24.19
C ARG A 782 -10.16 13.33 24.42
N ILE A 783 -9.88 12.92 25.65
CA ILE A 783 -8.65 12.25 26.06
C ILE A 783 -9.07 11.01 26.85
N PHE A 784 -8.86 9.82 26.30
CA PHE A 784 -8.98 8.55 26.99
C PHE A 784 -7.67 8.22 27.69
N PHE A 785 -7.75 7.79 28.94
CA PHE A 785 -6.56 7.40 29.71
C PHE A 785 -6.78 6.08 30.44
N ASP A 786 -5.78 5.21 30.37
CA ASP A 786 -5.60 4.04 31.23
C ASP A 786 -4.19 4.15 31.84
N ILE A 787 -4.12 4.40 33.13
CA ILE A 787 -2.88 4.60 33.89
C ILE A 787 -2.77 3.44 34.89
N SER A 788 -1.66 2.70 34.87
CA SER A 788 -1.41 1.47 35.64
C SER A 788 -0.02 1.49 36.27
N LEU A 789 0.04 1.99 37.50
CA LEU A 789 1.28 2.25 38.23
C LEU A 789 1.77 1.06 39.06
N GLY A 790 2.99 0.59 38.75
CA GLY A 790 3.68 -0.53 39.40
C GLY A 790 4.47 -0.21 40.67
N GLY A 791 4.00 0.66 41.56
CA GLY A 791 4.73 1.04 42.78
C GLY A 791 4.85 2.55 42.97
N ILE A 792 6.04 3.04 43.36
CA ILE A 792 6.32 4.47 43.64
C ILE A 792 6.48 5.35 42.39
N TYR A 793 5.99 4.86 41.24
CA TYR A 793 6.07 5.52 39.94
C TYR A 793 5.00 6.61 39.81
N VAL A 794 5.19 7.50 38.82
CA VAL A 794 4.35 8.67 38.55
C VAL A 794 4.18 8.82 37.04
N ASP A 795 2.93 8.86 36.61
CA ASP A 795 2.57 9.08 35.21
C ASP A 795 1.82 10.42 35.11
N GLU A 796 2.20 11.25 34.14
CA GLU A 796 1.66 12.60 33.94
C GLU A 796 1.13 12.81 32.53
N ILE A 797 -0.08 13.38 32.45
CA ILE A 797 -0.75 13.83 31.23
C ILE A 797 -0.96 15.34 31.34
N LEU A 798 -0.53 16.07 30.31
CA LEU A 798 -0.72 17.51 30.15
C LEU A 798 -1.74 17.77 29.06
N TYR A 799 -2.64 18.72 29.26
CA TYR A 799 -3.56 19.17 28.22
C TYR A 799 -3.99 20.64 28.39
N THR A 800 -4.29 21.31 27.29
CA THR A 800 -4.75 22.71 27.27
C THR A 800 -6.11 22.82 26.60
N LEU A 801 -6.97 23.70 27.13
CA LEU A 801 -8.29 24.01 26.57
C LEU A 801 -8.22 25.30 25.75
N ASP A 802 -9.03 25.40 24.69
CA ASP A 802 -9.26 26.66 23.99
C ASP A 802 -9.80 27.74 24.94
N ALA A 803 -9.48 29.01 24.65
CA ALA A 803 -9.88 30.15 25.48
C ALA A 803 -11.41 30.20 25.69
N GLY A 804 -11.85 29.97 26.92
CA GLY A 804 -13.26 29.98 27.32
C GLY A 804 -14.00 28.64 27.19
N ALA A 805 -13.33 27.58 26.76
CA ALA A 805 -13.88 26.22 26.73
C ALA A 805 -13.95 25.60 28.14
N SER A 806 -14.86 24.64 28.33
CA SER A 806 -15.00 23.87 29.57
C SER A 806 -14.67 22.39 29.34
N ALA A 807 -14.30 21.67 30.40
CA ALA A 807 -14.00 20.24 30.33
C ALA A 807 -14.60 19.47 31.53
N CYS A 808 -14.82 18.18 31.33
CA CYS A 808 -15.37 17.27 32.34
C CYS A 808 -14.52 15.99 32.40
N ILE A 809 -13.99 15.66 33.58
CA ILE A 809 -13.16 14.48 33.81
C ILE A 809 -14.00 13.38 34.44
N GLY A 810 -14.04 12.22 33.78
CA GLY A 810 -14.75 11.03 34.20
C GLY A 810 -13.82 9.84 34.38
N VAL A 811 -13.47 9.51 35.62
CA VAL A 811 -12.82 8.24 35.98
C VAL A 811 -13.89 7.14 36.09
N THR A 812 -13.76 6.09 35.29
CA THR A 812 -14.72 4.99 35.14
C THR A 812 -14.33 3.75 35.94
N ASP A 813 -13.02 3.47 36.07
CA ASP A 813 -12.48 2.44 36.95
C ASP A 813 -11.25 2.96 37.71
N GLN A 814 -11.07 2.52 38.95
CA GLN A 814 -9.87 2.84 39.72
C GLN A 814 -9.61 1.80 40.82
N SER A 815 -8.34 1.61 41.14
CA SER A 815 -7.89 0.69 42.19
C SER A 815 -8.52 0.97 43.57
N ALA A 816 -8.91 -0.08 44.29
CA ALA A 816 -9.60 0.08 45.57
C ALA A 816 -8.71 0.77 46.63
N GLY A 817 -9.18 1.89 47.19
CA GLY A 817 -8.48 2.66 48.23
C GLY A 817 -7.74 3.90 47.72
N THR A 818 -7.86 4.23 46.43
CA THR A 818 -7.36 5.47 45.83
C THR A 818 -8.32 6.64 46.04
N ALA A 819 -7.82 7.87 45.84
CA ALA A 819 -8.61 9.10 45.83
C ALA A 819 -8.33 9.93 44.57
N ILE A 820 -9.27 10.81 44.19
CA ILE A 820 -9.07 11.83 43.16
C ILE A 820 -9.02 13.18 43.88
N LEU A 821 -7.94 13.92 43.71
CA LEU A 821 -7.61 15.14 44.45
C LEU A 821 -7.34 16.27 43.45
N ALA A 822 -8.11 17.36 43.53
CA ALA A 822 -8.03 18.44 42.55
C ALA A 822 -7.64 19.79 43.18
N GLY A 823 -6.93 20.61 42.40
CA GLY A 823 -6.35 21.90 42.79
C GLY A 823 -5.16 21.79 43.75
N SER A 824 -4.45 22.90 43.94
CA SER A 824 -3.25 22.95 44.81
C SER A 824 -3.55 22.53 46.27
N ALA A 825 -4.79 22.73 46.73
CA ALA A 825 -5.28 22.35 48.05
C ALA A 825 -5.62 20.86 48.23
N ARG A 826 -5.46 20.03 47.19
CA ARG A 826 -5.77 18.58 47.20
C ARG A 826 -7.23 18.30 47.59
N THR A 827 -8.15 19.05 47.01
CA THR A 827 -9.58 18.95 47.34
C THR A 827 -10.12 17.61 46.83
N PRO A 828 -10.70 16.75 47.70
CA PRO A 828 -11.29 15.50 47.23
C PRO A 828 -12.51 15.77 46.35
N VAL A 829 -12.48 15.24 45.13
CA VAL A 829 -13.56 15.35 44.15
C VAL A 829 -14.14 13.98 43.83
N THR A 830 -15.35 13.97 43.28
CA THR A 830 -16.02 12.75 42.83
C THR A 830 -16.24 12.82 41.33
N SER A 831 -15.74 11.82 40.61
CA SER A 831 -15.99 11.63 39.19
C SER A 831 -17.51 11.51 38.88
N PRO A 832 -18.02 12.16 37.81
CA PRO A 832 -17.32 13.13 36.96
C PRO A 832 -17.29 14.55 37.56
N PHE A 833 -16.21 15.30 37.32
CA PHE A 833 -16.02 16.66 37.82
C PHE A 833 -15.32 17.57 36.82
N ASP A 834 -15.60 18.87 36.92
CA ASP A 834 -14.99 19.92 36.10
C ASP A 834 -13.66 20.35 36.75
N PRO A 835 -12.53 20.33 36.03
CA PRO A 835 -11.21 20.59 36.59
C PRO A 835 -10.98 22.07 36.96
N VAL A 836 -11.78 22.99 36.42
CA VAL A 836 -11.72 24.43 36.72
C VAL A 836 -12.60 24.76 37.93
N THR A 837 -13.85 24.30 37.93
CA THR A 837 -14.81 24.65 38.99
C THR A 837 -14.77 23.72 40.21
N LEU A 838 -14.14 22.54 40.07
CA LEU A 838 -14.12 21.45 41.05
C LEU A 838 -15.51 20.91 41.43
N GLN A 839 -16.56 21.30 40.69
CA GLN A 839 -17.92 20.83 40.90
C GLN A 839 -18.22 19.62 40.02
N SER A 840 -19.25 18.87 40.38
CA SER A 840 -19.75 17.79 39.51
C SER A 840 -20.24 18.36 38.18
N CYS A 841 -19.79 17.80 37.07
CA CYS A 841 -20.29 18.09 35.73
C CYS A 841 -21.08 16.90 35.17
N GLU A 842 -21.81 17.09 34.08
CA GLU A 842 -22.24 15.97 33.24
C GLU A 842 -21.15 15.74 32.20
N MET A 843 -20.64 14.50 32.10
CA MET A 843 -19.78 14.14 30.97
C MET A 843 -20.55 14.46 29.69
N PRO A 844 -19.95 15.17 28.71
CA PRO A 844 -20.48 15.25 27.37
C PRO A 844 -20.80 13.84 26.91
N VAL A 845 -22.09 13.50 26.88
CA VAL A 845 -22.56 12.16 26.56
C VAL A 845 -22.29 11.99 25.08
N ASN A 846 -21.18 11.32 24.75
CA ASN A 846 -20.99 10.92 23.39
C ASN A 846 -21.98 9.79 23.12
N THR A 847 -22.96 10.05 22.26
CA THR A 847 -23.80 8.99 21.70
C THR A 847 -23.06 8.18 20.64
N ASP A 848 -21.83 8.58 20.28
CA ASP A 848 -21.20 8.27 19.01
C ASP A 848 -20.00 7.30 19.15
N CYS A 849 -19.49 7.03 20.37
CA CYS A 849 -18.54 5.93 20.63
C CYS A 849 -18.82 5.16 21.93
N GLY A 850 -18.47 3.86 21.95
CA GLY A 850 -18.60 2.91 23.07
C GLY A 850 -19.38 1.65 22.68
N THR A 851 -19.19 0.54 23.40
CA THR A 851 -19.88 -0.72 23.08
C THR A 851 -21.37 -0.68 23.51
N PRO A 852 -22.35 -0.79 22.58
CA PRO A 852 -23.76 -0.88 22.92
C PRO A 852 -24.07 -2.19 23.65
N SER A 853 -24.97 -2.13 24.65
CA SER A 853 -25.44 -3.33 25.37
C SER A 853 -26.39 -4.15 24.48
N ILE A 854 -25.88 -5.09 23.68
CA ILE A 854 -26.66 -5.99 22.81
C ILE A 854 -26.82 -7.36 23.49
N ASP A 855 -28.05 -7.87 23.62
CA ASP A 855 -28.34 -9.24 24.05
C ASP A 855 -28.82 -10.06 22.82
N PRO A 856 -27.98 -10.93 22.23
CA PRO A 856 -28.32 -11.72 21.04
C PRO A 856 -29.55 -12.62 21.19
N ALA A 857 -29.95 -12.93 22.42
CA ALA A 857 -31.15 -13.72 22.68
C ALA A 857 -32.44 -12.90 22.54
N THR A 858 -32.39 -11.57 22.74
CA THR A 858 -33.59 -10.71 22.76
C THR A 858 -33.56 -9.55 21.77
N ASP A 859 -32.39 -9.08 21.37
CA ASP A 859 -32.18 -7.99 20.44
C ASP A 859 -31.95 -8.57 19.03
N ALA A 860 -32.70 -8.08 18.04
CA ALA A 860 -32.61 -8.52 16.65
C ALA A 860 -32.38 -7.32 15.72
N GLY A 861 -31.29 -7.34 14.96
CA GLY A 861 -30.96 -6.29 14.00
C GLY A 861 -29.48 -6.27 13.62
N ALA A 862 -29.08 -5.23 12.90
CA ALA A 862 -27.69 -4.89 12.62
C ALA A 862 -27.29 -3.67 13.45
N TYR A 863 -26.12 -3.74 14.08
CA TYR A 863 -25.60 -2.73 15.00
C TYR A 863 -24.22 -2.30 14.54
N ILE A 864 -23.98 -0.99 14.45
CA ILE A 864 -22.67 -0.42 14.14
C ILE A 864 -22.33 0.70 15.13
N TRP A 865 -21.09 0.70 15.63
CA TRP A 865 -20.61 1.70 16.58
C TRP A 865 -19.09 1.86 16.48
N ASN A 866 -18.60 3.04 16.86
CA ASN A 866 -17.18 3.26 17.09
C ASN A 866 -16.85 2.80 18.52
N GLU A 867 -15.83 1.99 18.72
CA GLU A 867 -15.23 1.78 20.03
C GLU A 867 -14.43 3.05 20.36
N CYS A 868 -14.43 3.52 21.60
CA CYS A 868 -13.83 4.82 21.94
C CYS A 868 -12.28 4.86 21.84
N ASN A 869 -11.66 3.84 21.24
CA ASN A 869 -10.25 3.75 20.88
C ASN A 869 -10.04 3.82 19.35
N GLY A 870 -11.04 4.30 18.59
CA GLY A 870 -10.99 4.44 17.14
C GLY A 870 -11.37 3.18 16.33
N THR A 871 -11.48 2.01 16.96
CA THR A 871 -11.88 0.77 16.27
C THR A 871 -13.39 0.74 16.01
N TRP A 872 -13.83 0.53 14.77
CA TRP A 872 -15.24 0.33 14.46
C TRP A 872 -15.66 -1.13 14.61
N SER A 873 -16.89 -1.35 15.08
CA SER A 873 -17.48 -2.68 15.24
C SER A 873 -18.84 -2.77 14.57
N MET A 874 -19.07 -3.90 13.89
CA MET A 874 -20.36 -4.27 13.33
C MET A 874 -20.80 -5.65 13.85
N GLN A 875 -22.03 -5.73 14.36
CA GLN A 875 -22.63 -6.95 14.89
C GLN A 875 -24.03 -7.16 14.33
N ILE A 876 -24.34 -8.39 13.95
CA ILE A 876 -25.69 -8.81 13.56
C ILE A 876 -26.24 -9.88 14.49
N THR A 877 -27.55 -9.85 14.72
CA THR A 877 -28.24 -10.85 15.55
C THR A 877 -29.52 -11.37 14.88
N GLY A 878 -29.92 -12.60 15.22
CA GLY A 878 -31.08 -13.27 14.62
C GLY A 878 -32.41 -13.04 15.36
N GLU A 879 -33.54 -13.21 14.66
CA GLU A 879 -34.87 -13.08 15.27
C GLU A 879 -35.15 -14.14 16.36
N PRO A 880 -35.65 -13.74 17.55
CA PRO A 880 -36.10 -14.67 18.59
C PRO A 880 -37.22 -15.60 18.10
N GLY A 881 -36.88 -16.87 17.83
CA GLY A 881 -37.81 -17.91 17.39
C GLY A 881 -38.08 -17.96 15.88
N GLY A 882 -37.28 -17.27 15.06
CA GLY A 882 -37.29 -17.32 13.59
C GLY A 882 -36.30 -18.33 12.98
N ASP A 883 -36.32 -18.47 11.65
CA ASP A 883 -35.28 -19.14 10.86
C ASP A 883 -34.04 -18.23 10.71
N SER A 884 -32.96 -18.71 10.08
CA SER A 884 -31.72 -17.93 9.86
C SER A 884 -31.97 -16.58 9.16
N SER A 885 -31.31 -15.52 9.63
CA SER A 885 -31.44 -14.13 9.17
C SER A 885 -30.17 -13.72 8.42
N GLY A 886 -30.29 -13.43 7.12
CA GLY A 886 -29.18 -12.98 6.28
C GLY A 886 -29.15 -11.46 6.11
N TYR A 887 -27.97 -10.87 6.25
CA TYR A 887 -27.70 -9.45 6.12
C TYR A 887 -26.60 -9.24 5.07
N SER A 888 -26.78 -8.30 4.16
CA SER A 888 -25.71 -7.91 3.24
C SER A 888 -25.64 -6.41 3.03
N GLY A 889 -24.45 -5.87 2.86
CA GLY A 889 -24.23 -4.44 2.69
C GLY A 889 -22.79 -4.07 2.40
N VAL A 890 -22.57 -2.76 2.38
CA VAL A 890 -21.31 -2.10 2.03
C VAL A 890 -20.97 -1.08 3.12
N LEU A 891 -19.71 -1.06 3.52
CA LEU A 891 -19.07 0.04 4.26
C LEU A 891 -18.08 0.71 3.32
N SER A 892 -17.99 2.03 3.35
CA SER A 892 -17.09 2.81 2.48
C SER A 892 -16.48 4.01 3.20
N THR A 893 -15.24 4.36 2.86
CA THR A 893 -14.49 5.54 3.36
C THR A 893 -13.86 6.32 2.21
N THR A 894 -13.15 7.42 2.50
CA THR A 894 -12.57 8.31 1.47
C THR A 894 -11.18 7.86 1.02
N THR A 895 -10.33 7.39 1.96
CA THR A 895 -8.93 7.02 1.69
C THR A 895 -8.63 5.56 2.04
N GLY A 896 -9.39 4.92 2.93
CA GLY A 896 -9.27 3.48 3.13
C GLY A 896 -9.76 2.92 4.47
N PHE A 897 -9.77 1.60 4.54
CA PHE A 897 -9.94 0.78 5.73
C PHE A 897 -8.63 0.06 6.04
N SER A 898 -8.35 -0.08 7.34
CA SER A 898 -7.26 -0.89 7.85
C SER A 898 -7.79 -1.94 8.84
N ASN A 899 -7.00 -3.00 9.05
CA ASN A 899 -7.15 -3.92 10.19
C ASN A 899 -8.53 -4.64 10.34
N ILE A 900 -9.07 -5.20 9.25
CA ILE A 900 -10.34 -5.94 9.30
C ILE A 900 -10.17 -7.25 10.06
N THR A 901 -10.83 -7.38 11.21
CA THR A 901 -10.72 -8.53 12.10
C THR A 901 -12.06 -9.25 12.26
N PRO A 902 -12.22 -10.46 11.68
CA PRO A 902 -13.38 -11.31 11.95
C PRO A 902 -13.37 -11.77 13.43
N LEU A 903 -14.50 -11.64 14.13
CA LEU A 903 -14.60 -12.04 15.54
C LEU A 903 -15.46 -13.29 15.71
N THR A 904 -16.71 -13.28 15.23
CA THR A 904 -17.66 -14.41 15.36
C THR A 904 -18.23 -14.87 14.02
N ILE A 905 -17.53 -14.61 12.92
CA ILE A 905 -17.93 -14.94 11.55
C ILE A 905 -17.83 -16.46 11.30
N GLU A 906 -18.90 -17.08 10.76
CA GLU A 906 -18.92 -18.51 10.42
C GLU A 906 -18.40 -18.76 9.00
N PRO A 907 -17.98 -20.00 8.64
CA PRO A 907 -17.48 -20.29 7.28
C PRO A 907 -18.48 -20.10 6.14
N SER A 908 -19.78 -19.93 6.43
CA SER A 908 -20.82 -19.60 5.44
C SER A 908 -20.96 -18.10 5.19
N ASP A 909 -20.32 -17.28 6.02
CA ASP A 909 -20.38 -15.83 5.96
C ASP A 909 -19.17 -15.29 5.19
N VAL A 910 -19.36 -14.14 4.57
CA VAL A 910 -18.35 -13.50 3.74
C VAL A 910 -18.19 -12.05 4.19
N VAL A 911 -16.97 -11.68 4.57
CA VAL A 911 -16.52 -10.29 4.70
C VAL A 911 -15.31 -10.15 3.79
N THR A 912 -15.39 -9.24 2.82
CA THR A 912 -14.37 -9.02 1.79
C THR A 912 -14.12 -7.53 1.64
N SER A 913 -12.87 -7.14 1.37
CA SER A 913 -12.50 -5.77 1.03
C SER A 913 -12.14 -5.74 -0.46
N PRO A 914 -13.09 -5.36 -1.34
CA PRO A 914 -12.85 -5.35 -2.79
C PRO A 914 -11.92 -4.20 -3.23
N SER A 915 -11.79 -3.15 -2.43
CA SER A 915 -10.79 -2.08 -2.56
C SER A 915 -10.39 -1.61 -1.16
N VAL A 916 -9.33 -0.79 -1.07
CA VAL A 916 -8.91 -0.24 0.23
C VAL A 916 -10.00 0.63 0.85
N GLU A 917 -10.85 1.28 0.06
CA GLU A 917 -11.92 2.18 0.50
C GLU A 917 -13.28 1.49 0.75
N GLN A 918 -13.38 0.17 0.58
CA GLN A 918 -14.68 -0.54 0.66
C GLN A 918 -14.60 -1.88 1.42
N ILE A 919 -15.62 -2.16 2.23
CA ILE A 919 -15.88 -3.48 2.84
C ILE A 919 -17.26 -3.97 2.43
N ASN A 920 -17.32 -5.15 1.81
CA ASN A 920 -18.54 -5.86 1.49
C ASN A 920 -18.78 -6.99 2.50
N PHE A 921 -20.00 -7.08 3.05
CA PHE A 921 -20.36 -8.16 3.96
C PHE A 921 -21.64 -8.87 3.51
N ASN A 922 -21.68 -10.19 3.72
CA ASN A 922 -22.83 -11.07 3.54
C ASN A 922 -22.80 -12.11 4.68
N LEU A 923 -23.62 -11.88 5.70
CA LEU A 923 -23.58 -12.58 6.99
C LEU A 923 -24.93 -13.26 7.26
N VAL A 924 -24.91 -14.48 7.80
CA VAL A 924 -26.11 -15.28 8.06
C VAL A 924 -26.07 -15.85 9.48
N THR A 925 -26.86 -15.24 10.37
CA THR A 925 -26.91 -15.67 11.78
C THR A 925 -28.27 -16.27 12.17
N SER A 926 -28.36 -16.90 13.35
CA SER A 926 -29.63 -17.40 13.92
C SER A 926 -29.69 -17.19 15.43
N ASN A 927 -30.86 -16.93 16.01
CA ASN A 927 -30.97 -16.69 17.46
C ASN A 927 -30.63 -17.95 18.28
N PRO A 928 -29.81 -17.88 19.35
CA PRO A 928 -29.28 -16.67 20.02
C PRO A 928 -27.82 -16.35 19.64
N TRP A 929 -27.38 -16.75 18.46
CA TRP A 929 -26.02 -16.51 17.95
C TRP A 929 -25.91 -15.12 17.30
N GLU A 930 -24.66 -14.67 17.15
CA GLU A 930 -24.29 -13.38 16.59
C GLU A 930 -23.09 -13.53 15.67
N ASP A 931 -23.03 -12.71 14.63
CA ASP A 931 -21.86 -12.60 13.76
C ASP A 931 -21.32 -11.16 13.90
N ARG A 932 -20.03 -11.04 14.19
CA ARG A 932 -19.35 -9.78 14.50
C ARG A 932 -17.99 -9.72 13.81
N PHE A 933 -17.64 -8.55 13.32
CA PHE A 933 -16.30 -8.19 12.85
C PHE A 933 -15.99 -6.73 13.25
N SER A 934 -14.71 -6.39 13.31
CA SER A 934 -14.21 -5.03 13.55
C SER A 934 -13.29 -4.56 12.41
N PHE A 935 -13.11 -3.25 12.29
CA PHE A 935 -12.29 -2.60 11.27
C PHE A 935 -11.85 -1.20 11.74
N GLU A 936 -10.82 -0.64 11.12
CA GLU A 936 -10.31 0.72 11.37
C GLU A 936 -10.45 1.57 10.11
N ILE A 937 -10.50 2.89 10.27
CA ILE A 937 -10.56 3.87 9.18
C ILE A 937 -9.37 4.84 9.32
N ASN A 938 -8.85 5.34 8.20
CA ASN A 938 -7.72 6.28 8.22
C ASN A 938 -8.11 7.63 8.85
N GLN A 939 -7.12 8.36 9.37
CA GLN A 939 -7.36 9.66 10.03
C GLN A 939 -7.94 10.67 9.03
N GLY A 940 -9.08 11.29 9.39
CA GLY A 940 -9.77 12.27 8.54
C GLY A 940 -10.85 11.69 7.61
N ASP A 941 -11.01 10.37 7.53
CA ASP A 941 -12.03 9.74 6.67
C ASP A 941 -13.46 9.81 7.22
N GLU A 942 -14.44 9.95 6.32
CA GLU A 942 -15.86 9.78 6.66
C GLU A 942 -16.35 8.37 6.35
N LEU A 943 -16.90 7.68 7.36
CA LEU A 943 -17.52 6.35 7.17
C LEU A 943 -18.95 6.47 6.64
N CYS A 944 -19.24 5.77 5.54
CA CYS A 944 -20.57 5.62 4.97
C CYS A 944 -21.03 4.15 5.00
N VAL A 945 -22.19 3.90 5.62
CA VAL A 945 -22.72 2.54 5.89
C VAL A 945 -23.99 2.32 5.09
N ASN A 946 -24.04 1.27 4.28
CA ASN A 946 -25.22 0.89 3.50
C ASN A 946 -25.57 -0.59 3.67
N VAL A 947 -26.61 -0.89 4.46
CA VAL A 947 -27.14 -2.26 4.60
C VAL A 947 -28.19 -2.52 3.52
N ALA A 948 -27.75 -3.10 2.39
CA ALA A 948 -28.54 -3.28 1.17
C ALA A 948 -29.65 -4.36 1.28
N ALA A 949 -29.40 -5.46 2.00
CA ALA A 949 -30.40 -6.50 2.24
C ALA A 949 -30.63 -6.71 3.75
N LEU A 950 -31.87 -6.46 4.17
CA LEU A 950 -32.32 -6.60 5.56
C LEU A 950 -33.59 -7.48 5.61
N PRO A 951 -33.65 -8.50 6.48
CA PRO A 951 -34.85 -9.32 6.64
C PRO A 951 -36.06 -8.50 7.10
N ALA A 952 -37.26 -8.89 6.63
CA ALA A 952 -38.49 -8.13 6.87
C ALA A 952 -38.88 -8.12 8.36
N GLY A 953 -38.77 -6.96 9.00
CA GLY A 953 -39.10 -6.76 10.41
C GLY A 953 -37.91 -6.32 11.27
N LEU A 954 -36.69 -6.39 10.74
CA LEU A 954 -35.46 -5.99 11.40
C LEU A 954 -35.11 -4.52 11.12
N SER A 955 -34.15 -3.98 11.87
CA SER A 955 -33.71 -2.59 11.75
C SER A 955 -32.18 -2.50 11.89
N VAL A 956 -31.63 -1.42 11.35
CA VAL A 956 -30.21 -1.05 11.50
C VAL A 956 -30.12 0.01 12.60
N TYR A 957 -29.12 -0.10 13.46
CA TYR A 957 -28.91 0.76 14.61
C TYR A 957 -27.48 1.30 14.62
N ALA A 958 -27.34 2.61 14.84
CA ALA A 958 -26.04 3.29 14.94
C ALA A 958 -25.79 3.78 16.39
N GLY A 959 -24.53 3.66 16.81
CA GLY A 959 -24.01 4.19 18.07
C GLY A 959 -24.48 3.46 19.33
N VAL A 960 -23.97 3.90 20.47
CA VAL A 960 -24.22 3.26 21.79
C VAL A 960 -25.70 3.28 22.18
N ALA A 961 -26.42 4.31 21.72
CA ALA A 961 -27.84 4.51 21.99
C ALA A 961 -28.76 3.61 21.15
N LYS A 962 -28.22 2.80 20.22
CA LYS A 962 -28.98 2.00 19.24
C LYS A 962 -30.00 2.87 18.49
N THR A 963 -29.54 3.96 17.89
CA THR A 963 -30.42 4.89 17.15
C THR A 963 -30.82 4.24 15.82
N PRO A 964 -32.13 4.05 15.54
CA PRO A 964 -32.56 3.42 14.30
C PRO A 964 -32.30 4.31 13.09
N VAL A 965 -31.69 3.74 12.07
CA VAL A 965 -31.25 4.42 10.84
C VAL A 965 -31.76 3.68 9.59
N SER A 966 -31.77 4.36 8.44
CA SER A 966 -32.26 3.78 7.18
C SER A 966 -31.61 4.45 5.96
N GLY A 967 -31.33 3.66 4.92
CA GLY A 967 -30.58 4.10 3.74
C GLY A 967 -29.07 4.11 4.00
N PRO A 968 -28.24 4.62 3.07
CA PRO A 968 -26.84 4.92 3.36
C PRO A 968 -26.74 6.06 4.38
N PHE A 969 -25.97 5.88 5.45
CA PHE A 969 -25.82 6.86 6.51
C PHE A 969 -24.39 6.91 7.04
N ASN A 970 -23.98 8.08 7.52
CA ASN A 970 -22.78 8.20 8.34
C ASN A 970 -23.16 7.85 9.80
N PRO A 971 -22.48 6.89 10.45
CA PRO A 971 -22.85 6.39 11.77
C PRO A 971 -22.58 7.37 12.92
N ILE A 972 -21.75 8.40 12.70
CA ILE A 972 -21.51 9.50 13.65
C ILE A 972 -22.59 10.58 13.46
N SER A 973 -22.66 11.18 12.27
CA SER A 973 -23.53 12.34 12.04
C SER A 973 -25.01 11.97 11.86
N LEU A 974 -25.31 10.69 11.63
CA LEU A 974 -26.62 10.16 11.25
C LEU A 974 -27.20 10.77 9.96
N ALA A 975 -26.40 11.57 9.24
CA ALA A 975 -26.78 12.15 7.98
C ALA A 975 -26.73 11.09 6.88
N THR A 976 -27.54 11.26 5.84
CA THR A 976 -27.44 10.45 4.64
C THR A 976 -26.11 10.73 3.95
N CYS A 977 -25.33 9.70 3.69
CA CYS A 977 -24.09 9.78 2.92
C CYS A 977 -24.29 9.18 1.53
N THR A 978 -23.33 9.39 0.63
CA THR A 978 -23.26 8.69 -0.66
C THR A 978 -21.99 7.87 -0.63
N PRO A 979 -22.05 6.53 -0.70
CA PRO A 979 -20.84 5.72 -0.81
C PRO A 979 -20.04 6.19 -2.04
N PRO A 980 -18.71 6.39 -1.96
CA PRO A 980 -17.90 6.51 -3.15
C PRO A 980 -18.20 5.32 -4.08
N ASP A 981 -18.59 5.63 -5.31
CA ASP A 981 -18.91 4.63 -6.33
C ASP A 981 -17.57 3.99 -6.71
N SER A 982 -17.25 2.80 -6.20
CA SER A 982 -16.01 2.08 -6.56
C SER A 982 -15.94 1.76 -8.06
N GLY A 983 -17.01 2.04 -8.81
CA GLY A 983 -17.14 1.76 -10.24
C GLY A 983 -17.22 0.27 -10.55
N CYS A 984 -16.92 -0.59 -9.55
CA CYS A 984 -16.60 -1.99 -9.74
C CYS A 984 -17.59 -3.01 -9.16
N ASP A 985 -18.62 -2.52 -8.47
CA ASP A 985 -19.74 -3.34 -8.03
C ASP A 985 -20.52 -3.92 -9.22
N THR A 986 -20.92 -5.20 -9.13
CA THR A 986 -21.77 -5.84 -10.14
C THR A 986 -23.18 -5.23 -10.11
N PRO A 987 -23.65 -4.58 -11.19
CA PRO A 987 -24.98 -3.99 -11.22
C PRO A 987 -26.08 -5.05 -11.18
N ASP A 988 -27.11 -4.85 -10.34
CA ASP A 988 -28.32 -5.68 -10.39
C ASP A 988 -29.12 -5.38 -11.67
N PHE A 989 -29.69 -6.40 -12.31
CA PHE A 989 -30.52 -6.26 -13.52
C PHE A 989 -31.59 -7.36 -13.62
N ASP A 990 -32.77 -7.01 -14.14
CA ASP A 990 -33.88 -7.95 -14.34
C ASP A 990 -34.11 -8.23 -15.83
N ALA A 991 -33.51 -9.31 -16.31
CA ALA A 991 -33.60 -9.75 -17.70
C ALA A 991 -35.03 -9.99 -18.21
N ALA A 992 -36.00 -10.24 -17.31
CA ALA A 992 -37.38 -10.50 -17.69
C ALA A 992 -38.15 -9.22 -18.00
N ASN A 993 -37.77 -8.10 -17.36
CA ASN A 993 -38.50 -6.84 -17.40
C ASN A 993 -37.71 -5.69 -18.04
N GLU A 994 -36.39 -5.79 -18.12
CA GLU A 994 -35.50 -4.73 -18.61
C GLU A 994 -34.98 -5.00 -20.03
N ARG A 995 -34.80 -3.92 -20.80
CA ARG A 995 -34.22 -3.93 -22.15
C ARG A 995 -33.04 -2.97 -22.20
N THR A 996 -31.90 -3.44 -21.75
CA THR A 996 -30.72 -2.60 -21.49
C THR A 996 -29.43 -3.32 -21.89
N LEU A 997 -28.46 -2.55 -22.40
CA LEU A 997 -27.05 -2.94 -22.44
C LEU A 997 -26.35 -2.29 -21.24
N LEU A 998 -25.86 -3.11 -20.31
CA LEU A 998 -25.09 -2.68 -19.14
C LEU A 998 -23.61 -2.99 -19.32
N THR A 999 -22.72 -2.08 -18.91
CA THR A 999 -21.27 -2.31 -18.92
C THR A 999 -20.61 -1.85 -17.62
N TRP A 1000 -19.70 -2.62 -17.03
CA TRP A 1000 -18.91 -2.19 -15.86
C TRP A 1000 -17.58 -2.93 -15.83
N ILE A 1001 -16.59 -2.39 -15.12
CA ILE A 1001 -15.34 -3.11 -14.82
C ILE A 1001 -15.48 -3.65 -13.42
N ASP A 1002 -15.36 -4.95 -13.17
CA ASP A 1002 -15.45 -5.48 -11.81
C ASP A 1002 -14.17 -5.23 -10.99
N CYS A 1003 -14.20 -5.54 -9.70
CA CYS A 1003 -13.08 -5.25 -8.80
C CYS A 1003 -11.84 -6.13 -9.04
N ALA A 1004 -11.93 -7.12 -9.94
CA ALA A 1004 -10.77 -7.86 -10.45
C ALA A 1004 -10.18 -7.22 -11.71
N GLY A 1005 -10.75 -6.11 -12.20
CA GLY A 1005 -10.34 -5.43 -13.42
C GLY A 1005 -11.03 -5.94 -14.68
N ASP A 1006 -11.96 -6.89 -14.59
CA ASP A 1006 -12.62 -7.46 -15.76
C ASP A 1006 -13.76 -6.56 -16.28
N LEU A 1007 -13.76 -6.26 -17.58
CA LEU A 1007 -14.85 -5.58 -18.26
C LEU A 1007 -16.01 -6.56 -18.54
N HIS A 1008 -17.19 -6.26 -18.00
CA HIS A 1008 -18.44 -6.95 -18.31
C HIS A 1008 -19.31 -6.14 -19.27
N LEU A 1009 -19.86 -6.79 -20.29
CA LEU A 1009 -20.96 -6.27 -21.13
C LEU A 1009 -22.14 -7.23 -21.06
N VAL A 1010 -23.31 -6.75 -20.63
CA VAL A 1010 -24.51 -7.56 -20.44
C VAL A 1010 -25.68 -6.97 -21.22
N GLY A 1011 -26.19 -7.72 -22.19
CA GLY A 1011 -27.43 -7.41 -22.91
C GLY A 1011 -28.65 -8.05 -22.24
N THR A 1012 -29.77 -7.34 -22.17
CA THR A 1012 -31.06 -7.86 -21.71
C THR A 1012 -32.19 -7.60 -22.71
N GLY A 1013 -33.07 -8.60 -22.93
CA GLY A 1013 -34.10 -8.55 -23.97
C GLY A 1013 -35.54 -8.29 -23.50
N ALA A 1014 -35.88 -8.54 -22.23
CA ALA A 1014 -37.26 -8.65 -21.73
C ALA A 1014 -38.18 -9.50 -22.65
N ALA A 1015 -39.49 -9.46 -22.43
CA ALA A 1015 -40.43 -10.20 -23.29
C ALA A 1015 -40.46 -9.76 -24.77
N ALA A 1016 -39.87 -8.60 -25.12
CA ALA A 1016 -39.90 -8.04 -26.47
C ALA A 1016 -38.64 -8.34 -27.31
N GLY A 1017 -37.58 -8.89 -26.69
CA GLY A 1017 -36.26 -9.07 -27.28
C GLY A 1017 -35.48 -7.76 -27.48
N ALA A 1018 -34.17 -7.85 -27.66
CA ALA A 1018 -33.30 -6.71 -27.97
C ALA A 1018 -32.11 -7.16 -28.82
N ARG A 1019 -31.46 -6.21 -29.50
CA ARG A 1019 -30.22 -6.43 -30.25
C ARG A 1019 -29.29 -5.25 -30.01
N TYR A 1020 -28.02 -5.56 -29.74
CA TYR A 1020 -26.95 -4.60 -29.51
C TYR A 1020 -25.72 -5.03 -30.31
N ALA A 1021 -25.13 -4.12 -31.07
CA ALA A 1021 -23.86 -4.36 -31.77
C ALA A 1021 -22.92 -3.18 -31.62
N GLY A 1022 -21.62 -3.48 -31.53
CA GLY A 1022 -20.59 -2.49 -31.26
C GLY A 1022 -19.18 -3.06 -31.19
N GLN A 1023 -18.27 -2.24 -30.69
CA GLN A 1023 -16.86 -2.55 -30.52
C GLN A 1023 -16.34 -2.03 -29.17
N VAL A 1024 -15.39 -2.77 -28.60
CA VAL A 1024 -14.61 -2.40 -27.42
C VAL A 1024 -13.17 -2.26 -27.86
N TYR A 1025 -12.53 -1.15 -27.50
CA TYR A 1025 -11.13 -0.86 -27.80
C TYR A 1025 -10.34 -0.73 -26.49
N ALA A 1026 -9.10 -1.21 -26.50
CA ALA A 1026 -8.13 -1.03 -25.44
C ALA A 1026 -6.83 -0.44 -25.99
N THR A 1027 -6.03 0.25 -25.17
CA THR A 1027 -4.69 0.72 -25.57
C THR A 1027 -3.63 -0.39 -25.54
N ALA A 1028 -3.90 -1.51 -24.88
CA ALA A 1028 -3.09 -2.73 -24.89
C ALA A 1028 -3.96 -3.99 -25.08
N PRO A 1029 -3.37 -5.17 -25.33
CA PRO A 1029 -4.12 -6.41 -25.50
C PRO A 1029 -5.05 -6.76 -24.33
N PHE A 1030 -6.17 -7.41 -24.63
CA PHE A 1030 -6.99 -8.13 -23.65
C PHE A 1030 -6.31 -9.47 -23.35
N ASP A 1031 -6.10 -9.76 -22.07
CA ASP A 1031 -5.53 -11.01 -21.57
C ASP A 1031 -6.50 -12.19 -21.76
N ASN A 1032 -7.80 -11.91 -21.67
CA ASN A 1032 -8.86 -12.90 -21.87
C ASN A 1032 -10.14 -12.26 -22.40
N VAL A 1033 -10.91 -13.01 -23.20
CA VAL A 1033 -12.26 -12.61 -23.62
C VAL A 1033 -13.17 -13.84 -23.71
N ALA A 1034 -14.30 -13.81 -23.00
CA ALA A 1034 -15.26 -14.90 -22.94
C ALA A 1034 -16.69 -14.42 -23.23
N GLY A 1035 -17.40 -15.18 -24.06
CA GLY A 1035 -18.84 -15.03 -24.28
C GLY A 1035 -19.63 -16.05 -23.44
N LEU A 1036 -20.63 -15.58 -22.71
CA LEU A 1036 -21.52 -16.39 -21.88
C LEU A 1036 -22.96 -16.22 -22.38
N SER A 1037 -23.67 -17.35 -22.51
CA SER A 1037 -25.05 -17.43 -23.00
C SER A 1037 -25.32 -17.04 -24.46
N LEU A 1038 -24.30 -16.56 -25.18
CA LEU A 1038 -23.95 -16.86 -26.58
C LEU A 1038 -25.00 -17.62 -27.43
N GLU A 1039 -26.02 -16.99 -28.01
CA GLU A 1039 -26.91 -17.67 -28.97
C GLU A 1039 -26.19 -17.89 -30.33
N PRO A 1040 -26.54 -18.91 -31.14
CA PRO A 1040 -25.89 -19.13 -32.44
C PRO A 1040 -26.05 -17.99 -33.46
N SER A 1041 -26.96 -17.04 -33.20
CA SER A 1041 -27.14 -15.81 -33.98
C SER A 1041 -26.21 -14.68 -33.55
N ASP A 1042 -25.55 -14.82 -32.40
CA ASP A 1042 -24.66 -13.80 -31.87
C ASP A 1042 -23.26 -13.95 -32.43
N VAL A 1043 -22.57 -12.82 -32.53
CA VAL A 1043 -21.21 -12.76 -33.03
C VAL A 1043 -20.35 -12.10 -31.96
N LEU A 1044 -19.31 -12.80 -31.52
CA LEU A 1044 -18.22 -12.26 -30.72
C LEU A 1044 -16.92 -12.50 -31.49
N ASN A 1045 -16.20 -11.44 -31.81
CA ASN A 1045 -14.96 -11.48 -32.57
C ASN A 1045 -13.83 -10.81 -31.79
N THR A 1046 -12.77 -11.59 -31.52
CA THR A 1046 -11.60 -11.23 -30.72
C THR A 1046 -10.30 -11.31 -31.54
N ALA A 1047 -10.40 -11.19 -32.87
CA ALA A 1047 -9.26 -11.36 -33.78
C ALA A 1047 -8.17 -10.29 -33.64
N LEU A 1048 -8.47 -9.14 -33.01
CA LEU A 1048 -7.48 -8.16 -32.62
C LEU A 1048 -7.21 -8.30 -31.12
N PRO A 1049 -5.93 -8.31 -30.68
CA PRO A 1049 -5.60 -8.44 -29.28
C PRO A 1049 -6.13 -7.24 -28.47
N ASP A 1050 -6.20 -6.05 -29.06
CA ASP A 1050 -6.60 -4.77 -28.45
C ASP A 1050 -8.03 -4.31 -28.81
N ALA A 1051 -8.82 -5.14 -29.50
CA ALA A 1051 -10.19 -4.79 -29.86
C ALA A 1051 -11.15 -5.99 -29.98
N ILE A 1052 -12.36 -5.82 -29.46
CA ILE A 1052 -13.45 -6.81 -29.48
C ILE A 1052 -14.61 -6.26 -30.31
N SER A 1053 -15.19 -7.05 -31.19
CA SER A 1053 -16.46 -6.72 -31.87
C SER A 1053 -17.56 -7.67 -31.44
N PHE A 1054 -18.73 -7.12 -31.13
CA PHE A 1054 -19.88 -7.88 -30.66
C PHE A 1054 -21.16 -7.52 -31.42
N ASP A 1055 -22.03 -8.51 -31.60
CA ASP A 1055 -23.41 -8.38 -32.08
C ASP A 1055 -24.24 -9.43 -31.36
N ILE A 1056 -25.02 -9.00 -30.36
CA ILE A 1056 -25.81 -9.86 -29.47
C ILE A 1056 -27.30 -9.57 -29.65
N SER A 1057 -28.11 -10.62 -29.80
CA SER A 1057 -29.52 -10.57 -30.18
C SER A 1057 -30.37 -11.51 -29.33
N MET A 1058 -31.05 -10.98 -28.31
CA MET A 1058 -31.92 -11.79 -27.43
C MET A 1058 -33.35 -11.87 -27.96
N GLY A 1059 -33.86 -13.09 -28.16
CA GLY A 1059 -35.23 -13.38 -28.61
C GLY A 1059 -36.31 -13.42 -27.52
N GLY A 1060 -36.05 -12.86 -26.32
CA GLY A 1060 -36.94 -12.98 -25.16
C GLY A 1060 -36.29 -12.50 -23.86
N PRO A 1061 -36.75 -12.94 -22.67
CA PRO A 1061 -36.24 -12.52 -21.36
C PRO A 1061 -34.88 -13.16 -21.02
N TRP A 1062 -34.04 -13.30 -22.04
CA TRP A 1062 -32.73 -13.94 -22.00
C TRP A 1062 -31.63 -12.87 -21.89
N VAL A 1063 -30.44 -13.33 -21.54
CA VAL A 1063 -29.27 -12.51 -21.24
C VAL A 1063 -28.10 -13.05 -22.01
N ASP A 1064 -27.39 -12.16 -22.69
CA ASP A 1064 -26.08 -12.44 -23.27
C ASP A 1064 -25.04 -11.62 -22.52
N ARG A 1065 -23.91 -12.25 -22.19
CA ARG A 1065 -22.82 -11.61 -21.45
C ARG A 1065 -21.50 -11.80 -22.17
N ILE A 1066 -20.68 -10.76 -22.19
CA ILE A 1066 -19.29 -10.79 -22.62
C ILE A 1066 -18.45 -10.32 -21.43
N ILE A 1067 -17.37 -11.04 -21.13
CA ILE A 1067 -16.39 -10.69 -20.10
C ILE A 1067 -15.04 -10.56 -20.82
N ALA A 1068 -14.31 -9.49 -20.55
CA ALA A 1068 -12.99 -9.24 -21.14
C ALA A 1068 -12.03 -8.68 -20.09
N THR A 1069 -10.83 -9.25 -19.99
CA THR A 1069 -9.79 -8.82 -19.06
C THR A 1069 -8.81 -7.91 -19.80
N PRO A 1070 -8.84 -6.58 -19.58
CA PRO A 1070 -7.85 -5.68 -20.15
C PRO A 1070 -6.50 -5.82 -19.44
N ALA A 1071 -5.39 -5.71 -20.16
CA ALA A 1071 -4.07 -5.65 -19.53
C ALA A 1071 -3.98 -4.45 -18.56
N ALA A 1072 -3.23 -4.61 -17.46
CA ALA A 1072 -3.07 -3.58 -16.43
C ALA A 1072 -2.68 -2.21 -17.02
N GLY A 1073 -3.36 -1.14 -16.58
CA GLY A 1073 -3.13 0.23 -17.06
C GLY A 1073 -3.73 0.56 -18.45
N SER A 1074 -4.49 -0.34 -19.08
CA SER A 1074 -5.10 -0.08 -20.39
C SER A 1074 -6.27 0.92 -20.32
N GLU A 1075 -6.29 1.92 -21.21
CA GLU A 1075 -7.47 2.77 -21.41
C GLU A 1075 -8.48 2.09 -22.34
N LEU A 1076 -9.77 2.17 -21.97
CA LEU A 1076 -10.86 1.52 -22.70
C LEU A 1076 -11.78 2.51 -23.39
N CYS A 1077 -12.33 2.12 -24.54
CA CYS A 1077 -13.34 2.88 -25.25
C CYS A 1077 -14.37 1.96 -25.90
N ILE A 1078 -15.65 2.08 -25.51
CA ILE A 1078 -16.76 1.29 -26.04
C ILE A 1078 -17.55 2.14 -27.04
N SER A 1079 -17.74 1.62 -28.25
CA SER A 1079 -18.62 2.17 -29.27
C SER A 1079 -19.79 1.22 -29.52
N VAL A 1080 -21.00 1.65 -29.22
CA VAL A 1080 -22.25 0.96 -29.58
C VAL A 1080 -22.76 1.55 -30.88
N ASP A 1081 -22.75 0.75 -31.94
CA ASP A 1081 -23.11 1.15 -33.29
C ASP A 1081 -24.58 0.89 -33.63
N LEU A 1082 -25.16 -0.14 -33.01
CA LEU A 1082 -26.56 -0.53 -33.20
C LEU A 1082 -27.20 -0.89 -31.86
N GLN A 1083 -28.38 -0.33 -31.61
CA GLN A 1083 -29.24 -0.72 -30.49
C GLN A 1083 -30.71 -0.70 -30.90
N SER A 1084 -31.49 -1.66 -30.40
CA SER A 1084 -32.92 -1.75 -30.65
C SER A 1084 -33.70 -0.55 -30.10
N THR A 1085 -34.78 -0.11 -30.75
CA THR A 1085 -35.54 1.05 -30.24
C THR A 1085 -36.18 0.77 -28.88
N GLY A 1086 -36.08 1.74 -27.97
CA GLY A 1086 -36.65 1.67 -26.62
C GLY A 1086 -35.78 0.88 -25.63
N THR A 1087 -34.48 0.80 -25.88
CA THR A 1087 -33.48 0.24 -24.96
C THR A 1087 -32.71 1.35 -24.24
N ALA A 1088 -32.11 1.02 -23.09
CA ALA A 1088 -31.16 1.88 -22.40
C ALA A 1088 -29.71 1.38 -22.57
N LEU A 1089 -28.75 2.31 -22.45
CA LEU A 1089 -27.31 2.06 -22.43
C LEU A 1089 -26.77 2.64 -21.11
N LEU A 1090 -26.34 1.77 -20.20
CA LEU A 1090 -25.95 2.14 -18.84
C LEU A 1090 -24.54 1.60 -18.54
N ALA A 1091 -23.76 2.33 -17.76
CA ALA A 1091 -22.41 1.94 -17.36
C ALA A 1091 -22.14 2.14 -15.86
N GLY A 1092 -21.20 1.36 -15.32
CA GLY A 1092 -20.80 1.34 -13.91
C GLY A 1092 -21.78 0.60 -12.98
N GLY A 1093 -21.31 0.29 -11.77
CA GLY A 1093 -22.11 -0.34 -10.69
C GLY A 1093 -23.43 0.38 -10.40
N SER A 1094 -23.41 1.71 -10.46
CA SER A 1094 -24.58 2.59 -10.26
C SER A 1094 -25.53 2.73 -11.46
N ARG A 1095 -25.30 1.99 -12.57
CA ARG A 1095 -26.15 1.99 -13.79
C ARG A 1095 -26.32 3.38 -14.40
N THR A 1096 -25.25 4.17 -14.44
CA THR A 1096 -25.23 5.55 -14.96
C THR A 1096 -25.55 5.57 -16.46
N PRO A 1097 -26.52 6.37 -16.93
CA PRO A 1097 -26.79 6.50 -18.37
C PRO A 1097 -25.63 7.14 -19.12
N VAL A 1098 -25.17 6.48 -20.20
CA VAL A 1098 -24.05 6.95 -21.03
C VAL A 1098 -24.44 7.08 -22.50
N THR A 1099 -23.62 7.80 -23.27
CA THR A 1099 -23.77 7.92 -24.72
C THR A 1099 -22.56 7.35 -25.45
N SER A 1100 -22.79 6.48 -26.42
CA SER A 1100 -21.74 5.93 -27.28
C SER A 1100 -21.05 7.02 -28.14
N PRO A 1101 -19.71 7.04 -28.25
CA PRO A 1101 -18.73 6.19 -27.55
C PRO A 1101 -18.38 6.71 -26.14
N PHE A 1102 -18.08 5.81 -25.20
CA PHE A 1102 -17.76 6.13 -23.81
C PHE A 1102 -16.70 5.18 -23.21
N ASN A 1103 -15.95 5.67 -22.22
CA ASN A 1103 -15.00 4.87 -21.44
C ASN A 1103 -15.77 4.21 -20.26
N PRO A 1104 -15.72 2.87 -20.10
CA PRO A 1104 -16.46 2.17 -19.05
C PRO A 1104 -15.92 2.39 -17.63
N SER A 1105 -14.66 2.81 -17.47
CA SER A 1105 -14.05 3.14 -16.18
C SER A 1105 -14.42 4.55 -15.72
N THR A 1106 -14.33 5.54 -16.61
CA THR A 1106 -14.56 6.95 -16.25
C THR A 1106 -16.00 7.42 -16.48
N LEU A 1107 -16.80 6.64 -17.21
CA LEU A 1107 -18.15 6.98 -17.68
C LEU A 1107 -18.22 8.19 -18.63
N GLU A 1108 -17.07 8.77 -18.99
CA GLU A 1108 -16.98 9.91 -19.89
C GLU A 1108 -16.93 9.50 -21.37
N SER A 1109 -17.17 10.45 -22.28
CA SER A 1109 -17.04 10.20 -23.72
C SER A 1109 -15.59 9.96 -24.12
N CYS A 1110 -15.34 8.99 -24.99
CA CYS A 1110 -13.99 8.65 -25.50
C CYS A 1110 -13.92 8.71 -27.03
N THR A 1111 -12.73 8.54 -27.62
CA THR A 1111 -12.55 8.46 -29.07
C THR A 1111 -11.94 7.12 -29.47
N PRO A 1112 -12.67 6.25 -30.20
CA PRO A 1112 -12.12 4.97 -30.66
C PRO A 1112 -10.90 5.13 -31.58
N PRO A 1113 -9.87 4.26 -31.48
CA PRO A 1113 -8.78 4.16 -32.46
C PRO A 1113 -9.33 3.90 -33.88
N VAL A 1114 -8.88 4.68 -34.87
CA VAL A 1114 -9.33 4.51 -36.25
C VAL A 1114 -8.52 3.41 -36.93
N ASN A 1115 -8.96 2.15 -36.84
CA ASN A 1115 -8.38 1.07 -37.66
C ASN A 1115 -9.11 0.98 -39.01
N THR A 1116 -8.50 1.49 -40.08
CA THR A 1116 -9.10 1.52 -41.42
C THR A 1116 -8.92 0.24 -42.24
N ASP A 1117 -8.11 -0.71 -41.76
CA ASP A 1117 -7.50 -1.73 -42.64
C ASP A 1117 -8.11 -3.13 -42.50
N CYS A 1118 -8.88 -3.39 -41.43
CA CYS A 1118 -9.64 -4.62 -41.23
C CYS A 1118 -10.88 -4.39 -40.35
N GLY A 1119 -11.89 -5.25 -40.47
CA GLY A 1119 -13.12 -5.19 -39.68
C GLY A 1119 -14.36 -5.57 -40.48
N ASN A 1120 -15.40 -6.08 -39.80
CA ASN A 1120 -16.66 -6.47 -40.43
C ASN A 1120 -17.59 -5.24 -40.58
N PRO A 1121 -18.11 -4.95 -41.79
CA PRO A 1121 -19.09 -3.89 -41.97
C PRO A 1121 -20.44 -4.32 -41.36
N LEU A 1122 -21.10 -3.41 -40.66
CA LEU A 1122 -22.37 -3.66 -39.97
C LEU A 1122 -23.58 -3.79 -40.92
N VAL A 1123 -23.67 -4.76 -41.80
CA VAL A 1123 -24.74 -4.84 -42.82
C VAL A 1123 -26.05 -5.42 -42.23
N ASP A 1124 -27.19 -4.74 -42.42
CA ASP A 1124 -28.54 -5.30 -42.16
C ASP A 1124 -29.20 -5.73 -43.49
N PRO A 1125 -29.27 -7.05 -43.79
CA PRO A 1125 -29.85 -7.56 -45.04
C PRO A 1125 -31.32 -7.19 -45.29
N ALA A 1126 -32.06 -6.73 -44.27
CA ALA A 1126 -33.45 -6.29 -44.42
C ALA A 1126 -33.57 -4.86 -45.01
N ILE A 1127 -32.57 -4.00 -44.82
CA ILE A 1127 -32.63 -2.58 -45.22
C ILE A 1127 -31.45 -2.11 -46.07
N ASP A 1128 -30.28 -2.73 -45.92
CA ASP A 1128 -29.07 -2.40 -46.67
C ASP A 1128 -29.00 -3.24 -47.94
N GLY A 1129 -29.38 -2.68 -49.09
CA GLY A 1129 -29.25 -3.34 -50.39
C GLY A 1129 -27.94 -3.00 -51.11
N GLY A 1130 -27.06 -3.98 -51.34
CA GLY A 1130 -25.78 -3.72 -52.00
C GLY A 1130 -24.83 -4.91 -52.09
N LEU A 1131 -23.62 -4.63 -52.55
CA LEU A 1131 -22.46 -5.53 -52.50
C LEU A 1131 -21.42 -4.96 -51.54
N PHE A 1132 -20.88 -5.82 -50.68
CA PHE A 1132 -19.93 -5.47 -49.63
C PHE A 1132 -18.71 -6.38 -49.71
N VAL A 1133 -17.50 -5.79 -49.66
CA VAL A 1133 -16.23 -6.52 -49.63
C VAL A 1133 -15.36 -5.99 -48.50
N TRP A 1134 -14.87 -6.87 -47.63
CA TRP A 1134 -14.01 -6.45 -46.52
C TRP A 1134 -13.01 -7.54 -46.15
N LYS A 1135 -11.98 -7.12 -45.41
CA LYS A 1135 -11.02 -8.00 -44.78
C LYS A 1135 -11.37 -8.10 -43.29
N ALA A 1136 -11.69 -9.28 -42.81
CA ALA A 1136 -11.76 -9.54 -41.38
C ALA A 1136 -10.35 -9.48 -40.77
N CYS A 1137 -10.25 -9.15 -39.48
CA CYS A 1137 -8.95 -8.94 -38.85
C CYS A 1137 -8.14 -10.24 -38.65
N ASP A 1138 -8.77 -11.41 -38.83
CA ASP A 1138 -8.11 -12.72 -38.94
C ASP A 1138 -7.41 -12.94 -40.31
N GLY A 1139 -7.47 -11.96 -41.22
CA GLY A 1139 -6.87 -12.03 -42.55
C GLY A 1139 -7.78 -12.63 -43.63
N VAL A 1140 -8.98 -13.11 -43.27
CA VAL A 1140 -9.95 -13.68 -44.22
C VAL A 1140 -10.70 -12.56 -44.92
N TRP A 1141 -10.85 -12.66 -46.24
CA TRP A 1141 -11.67 -11.72 -47.00
C TRP A 1141 -13.09 -12.26 -47.17
N SER A 1142 -14.07 -11.39 -47.04
CA SER A 1142 -15.48 -11.70 -47.26
C SER A 1142 -16.05 -10.86 -48.39
N MET A 1143 -16.92 -11.47 -49.18
CA MET A 1143 -17.82 -10.78 -50.09
C MET A 1143 -19.25 -11.19 -49.79
N MET A 1144 -20.11 -10.20 -49.58
CA MET A 1144 -21.53 -10.37 -49.30
C MET A 1144 -22.37 -9.56 -50.29
N ILE A 1145 -23.48 -10.15 -50.72
CA ILE A 1145 -24.56 -9.42 -51.39
C ILE A 1145 -25.84 -9.55 -50.58
N THR A 1146 -26.63 -8.48 -50.58
CA THR A 1146 -27.93 -8.42 -49.88
C THR A 1146 -29.05 -8.03 -50.85
N GLY A 1147 -30.26 -8.49 -50.55
CA GLY A 1147 -31.44 -8.19 -51.34
C GLY A 1147 -31.97 -6.76 -51.19
N ASP A 1148 -32.81 -6.33 -52.13
CA ASP A 1148 -33.52 -5.04 -52.06
C ASP A 1148 -35.04 -5.27 -52.00
N SER A 1149 -35.67 -4.76 -50.95
CA SER A 1149 -37.11 -4.90 -50.69
C SER A 1149 -38.01 -4.26 -51.77
N ALA A 1150 -37.50 -3.31 -52.56
CA ALA A 1150 -38.17 -2.63 -53.65
C ALA A 1150 -37.95 -3.28 -55.04
N LEU A 1151 -36.87 -4.02 -55.24
CA LEU A 1151 -36.50 -4.62 -56.54
C LEU A 1151 -36.82 -6.11 -56.66
N GLY A 1152 -37.03 -6.81 -55.55
CA GLY A 1152 -37.21 -8.27 -55.51
C GLY A 1152 -35.86 -9.00 -55.44
N GLY A 1153 -35.71 -10.12 -56.16
CA GLY A 1153 -34.43 -10.84 -56.25
C GLY A 1153 -33.40 -10.03 -57.06
N VAL A 1154 -32.20 -9.86 -56.52
CA VAL A 1154 -31.06 -9.15 -57.10
C VAL A 1154 -29.98 -10.15 -57.51
N SER A 1155 -29.26 -9.87 -58.59
CA SER A 1155 -28.18 -10.73 -59.07
C SER A 1155 -26.91 -9.93 -59.34
N TYR A 1156 -25.77 -10.49 -58.96
CA TYR A 1156 -24.45 -9.92 -59.18
C TYR A 1156 -23.57 -10.93 -59.93
N GLU A 1157 -22.95 -10.49 -61.02
CA GLU A 1157 -21.92 -11.25 -61.73
C GLU A 1157 -20.59 -10.49 -61.69
N GLY A 1158 -19.49 -11.19 -61.44
CA GLY A 1158 -18.16 -10.59 -61.41
C GLY A 1158 -17.03 -11.59 -61.22
N SER A 1159 -15.84 -11.06 -60.98
CA SER A 1159 -14.66 -11.86 -60.66
C SER A 1159 -13.72 -11.16 -59.69
N ILE A 1160 -13.06 -11.94 -58.84
CA ILE A 1160 -11.96 -11.49 -57.98
C ILE A 1160 -10.66 -12.06 -58.51
N SER A 1161 -9.71 -11.21 -58.84
CA SER A 1161 -8.37 -11.61 -59.32
C SER A 1161 -7.32 -11.36 -58.25
N SER A 1162 -6.33 -12.26 -58.19
CA SER A 1162 -5.16 -12.19 -57.33
C SER A 1162 -3.90 -12.37 -58.18
N SER A 1163 -2.88 -11.56 -57.94
CA SER A 1163 -1.58 -11.66 -58.63
C SER A 1163 -0.82 -12.96 -58.33
N THR A 1164 -1.06 -13.59 -57.17
CA THR A 1164 -0.37 -14.82 -56.72
C THR A 1164 -1.34 -16.00 -56.50
N GLY A 1165 -2.62 -15.84 -56.81
CA GLY A 1165 -3.67 -16.84 -56.60
C GLY A 1165 -4.27 -16.80 -55.19
N PHE A 1166 -5.07 -17.83 -54.86
CA PHE A 1166 -5.79 -17.93 -53.60
C PHE A 1166 -5.37 -19.18 -52.83
N ALA A 1167 -5.36 -19.08 -51.49
CA ALA A 1167 -5.16 -20.20 -50.58
C ALA A 1167 -6.48 -20.97 -50.36
N SER A 1168 -7.62 -20.26 -50.29
CA SER A 1168 -8.94 -20.86 -50.12
C SER A 1168 -10.06 -20.00 -50.69
N VAL A 1169 -11.17 -20.65 -51.01
CA VAL A 1169 -12.47 -20.05 -51.33
C VAL A 1169 -13.54 -20.94 -50.70
N THR A 1170 -14.38 -20.35 -49.85
CA THR A 1170 -15.39 -21.06 -49.07
C THR A 1170 -16.75 -20.38 -49.23
N PRO A 1171 -17.76 -21.03 -49.84
CA PRO A 1171 -19.12 -20.51 -49.82
C PRO A 1171 -19.67 -20.55 -48.38
N VAL A 1172 -20.36 -19.48 -47.96
CA VAL A 1172 -20.95 -19.39 -46.62
C VAL A 1172 -22.47 -19.51 -46.70
N THR A 1173 -23.15 -18.58 -47.36
CA THR A 1173 -24.62 -18.57 -47.50
C THR A 1173 -25.12 -18.73 -48.93
N THR A 1174 -24.25 -19.14 -49.87
CA THR A 1174 -24.63 -19.31 -51.29
C THR A 1174 -25.66 -20.42 -51.50
N GLU A 1175 -26.61 -20.22 -52.40
CA GLU A 1175 -27.66 -21.16 -52.75
C GLU A 1175 -27.33 -22.00 -54.00
N ALA A 1176 -28.15 -23.01 -54.28
CA ALA A 1176 -27.95 -23.90 -55.43
C ALA A 1176 -28.11 -23.21 -56.81
N SER A 1177 -28.69 -22.01 -56.85
CA SER A 1177 -28.78 -21.15 -58.04
C SER A 1177 -27.50 -20.38 -58.33
N ASP A 1178 -26.59 -20.30 -57.37
CA ASP A 1178 -25.37 -19.52 -57.46
C ASP A 1178 -24.25 -20.35 -58.10
N SER A 1179 -23.26 -19.63 -58.65
CA SER A 1179 -22.03 -20.26 -59.10
C SER A 1179 -20.82 -19.49 -58.59
N LEU A 1180 -19.88 -20.22 -58.02
CA LEU A 1180 -18.63 -19.71 -57.48
C LEU A 1180 -17.49 -20.61 -57.99
N SER A 1181 -16.48 -20.01 -58.60
CA SER A 1181 -15.29 -20.73 -59.05
C SER A 1181 -14.45 -21.19 -57.86
N THR A 1182 -14.06 -22.46 -57.85
CA THR A 1182 -13.15 -23.05 -56.84
C THR A 1182 -11.74 -23.29 -57.39
N ASP A 1183 -11.43 -22.80 -58.59
CA ASP A 1183 -10.08 -22.83 -59.15
C ASP A 1183 -9.21 -21.73 -58.51
N LEU A 1184 -8.45 -22.12 -57.49
CA LEU A 1184 -7.58 -21.24 -56.71
C LEU A 1184 -6.40 -20.64 -57.52
N SER A 1185 -6.18 -21.12 -58.75
CA SER A 1185 -5.11 -20.64 -59.65
C SER A 1185 -5.59 -19.64 -60.71
N ALA A 1186 -6.89 -19.36 -60.76
CA ALA A 1186 -7.54 -18.44 -61.70
C ALA A 1186 -8.37 -17.39 -60.95
N PRO A 1187 -8.84 -16.31 -61.61
CA PRO A 1187 -9.79 -15.40 -60.99
C PRO A 1187 -11.03 -16.13 -60.49
N ILE A 1188 -11.48 -15.82 -59.27
CA ILE A 1188 -12.70 -16.34 -58.68
C ILE A 1188 -13.88 -15.68 -59.40
N ALA A 1189 -14.43 -16.35 -60.40
CA ALA A 1189 -15.67 -15.93 -61.04
C ALA A 1189 -16.86 -16.25 -60.12
N PHE A 1190 -17.76 -15.29 -59.94
CA PHE A 1190 -18.98 -15.46 -59.16
C PHE A 1190 -20.21 -14.96 -59.93
N SER A 1191 -21.33 -15.65 -59.72
CA SER A 1191 -22.68 -15.26 -60.13
C SER A 1191 -23.60 -15.61 -58.97
N LEU A 1192 -24.03 -14.62 -58.22
CA LEU A 1192 -24.82 -14.75 -57.00
C LEU A 1192 -26.20 -14.11 -57.18
N ALA A 1193 -27.24 -14.69 -56.61
CA ALA A 1193 -28.60 -14.16 -56.69
C ALA A 1193 -29.40 -14.36 -55.39
N THR A 1194 -29.66 -13.25 -54.69
CA THR A 1194 -30.36 -13.24 -53.40
C THR A 1194 -31.63 -12.36 -53.43
N GLY A 1195 -32.48 -12.40 -52.42
CA GLY A 1195 -33.68 -11.54 -52.31
C GLY A 1195 -33.88 -11.03 -50.87
N SER A 1196 -34.55 -9.90 -50.64
CA SER A 1196 -34.69 -9.34 -49.28
C SER A 1196 -35.59 -10.21 -48.37
N PRO A 1197 -35.23 -10.49 -47.10
CA PRO A 1197 -34.07 -10.00 -46.34
C PRO A 1197 -32.87 -10.98 -46.32
N TRP A 1198 -32.69 -11.81 -47.34
CA TRP A 1198 -31.64 -12.81 -47.43
C TRP A 1198 -30.32 -12.24 -47.98
N GLU A 1199 -29.22 -12.93 -47.66
CA GLU A 1199 -27.86 -12.60 -48.09
C GLU A 1199 -27.17 -13.83 -48.70
N ASP A 1200 -26.34 -13.59 -49.72
CA ASP A 1200 -25.40 -14.59 -50.23
C ASP A 1200 -23.98 -14.11 -49.95
N ARG A 1201 -23.19 -14.95 -49.29
CA ARG A 1201 -21.83 -14.65 -48.83
C ARG A 1201 -20.87 -15.78 -49.15
N PHE A 1202 -19.65 -15.41 -49.51
CA PHE A 1202 -18.52 -16.34 -49.56
C PHE A 1202 -17.25 -15.66 -49.04
N GLU A 1203 -16.33 -16.49 -48.57
CA GLU A 1203 -15.04 -16.10 -48.00
C GLU A 1203 -13.91 -16.56 -48.92
N PHE A 1204 -12.80 -15.83 -48.93
CA PHE A 1204 -11.60 -16.17 -49.68
C PHE A 1204 -10.34 -15.69 -48.98
N VAL A 1205 -9.24 -16.43 -49.16
CA VAL A 1205 -7.93 -16.06 -48.62
C VAL A 1205 -6.96 -15.96 -49.80
N PRO A 1206 -6.39 -14.79 -50.11
CA PRO A 1206 -5.32 -14.69 -51.10
C PRO A 1206 -4.01 -15.30 -50.56
N ASN A 1207 -3.12 -15.73 -51.46
CA ASN A 1207 -1.75 -16.05 -51.05
C ASN A 1207 -1.03 -14.78 -50.55
N ALA A 1208 -0.01 -14.95 -49.70
CA ALA A 1208 0.75 -13.81 -49.13
C ALA A 1208 1.25 -12.84 -50.23
N ASP A 1209 1.24 -11.54 -49.91
CA ASP A 1209 1.64 -10.42 -50.77
C ASP A 1209 0.85 -10.27 -52.09
N ALA A 1210 -0.35 -10.87 -52.19
CA ALA A 1210 -1.19 -10.73 -53.37
C ALA A 1210 -1.78 -9.32 -53.53
N GLU A 1211 -1.55 -8.70 -54.69
CA GLU A 1211 -2.41 -7.62 -55.19
C GLU A 1211 -3.77 -8.19 -55.65
N LEU A 1212 -4.86 -7.58 -55.16
CA LEU A 1212 -6.24 -7.98 -55.42
C LEU A 1212 -6.96 -6.98 -56.33
N CYS A 1213 -7.86 -7.50 -57.18
CA CYS A 1213 -8.79 -6.68 -57.95
C CYS A 1213 -10.16 -7.34 -58.05
N VAL A 1214 -11.20 -6.64 -57.60
CA VAL A 1214 -12.61 -7.03 -57.70
C VAL A 1214 -13.21 -6.35 -58.92
N THR A 1215 -13.80 -7.11 -59.84
CA THR A 1215 -14.48 -6.59 -61.03
C THR A 1215 -15.92 -7.07 -61.08
N ILE A 1216 -16.87 -6.14 -61.14
CA ILE A 1216 -18.31 -6.41 -61.23
C ILE A 1216 -18.76 -6.18 -62.68
N THR A 1217 -19.28 -7.21 -63.32
CA THR A 1217 -19.69 -7.20 -64.73
C THR A 1217 -21.19 -7.01 -64.92
N ASP A 1218 -22.02 -7.45 -63.97
CA ASP A 1218 -23.48 -7.21 -63.99
C ASP A 1218 -24.00 -6.96 -62.57
N MET A 1219 -24.75 -5.87 -62.40
CA MET A 1219 -25.45 -5.52 -61.16
C MET A 1219 -26.60 -4.52 -61.44
N PRO A 1220 -27.65 -4.48 -60.61
CA PRO A 1220 -28.67 -3.44 -60.71
C PRO A 1220 -28.09 -2.03 -60.48
N ALA A 1221 -28.37 -1.10 -61.41
CA ALA A 1221 -27.79 0.25 -61.41
C ALA A 1221 -28.16 1.13 -60.19
N THR A 1222 -29.11 0.70 -59.38
CA THR A 1222 -29.61 1.43 -58.20
C THR A 1222 -28.99 0.96 -56.88
N LEU A 1223 -28.21 -0.13 -56.88
CA LEU A 1223 -27.62 -0.69 -55.67
C LEU A 1223 -26.21 -0.16 -55.42
N GLY A 1224 -25.87 -0.03 -54.14
CA GLY A 1224 -24.56 0.41 -53.68
C GLY A 1224 -23.51 -0.70 -53.78
N ARG A 1225 -22.25 -0.29 -53.77
CA ARG A 1225 -21.08 -1.18 -53.70
C ARG A 1225 -20.04 -0.54 -52.80
N TYR A 1226 -19.57 -1.31 -51.84
CA TYR A 1226 -18.84 -0.78 -50.71
C TYR A 1226 -17.65 -1.69 -50.36
N ALA A 1227 -16.55 -1.07 -49.94
CA ALA A 1227 -15.37 -1.77 -49.49
C ALA A 1227 -14.93 -1.31 -48.09
N GLY A 1228 -14.41 -2.24 -47.31
CA GLY A 1228 -13.91 -2.01 -45.95
C GLY A 1228 -15.01 -1.87 -44.89
N PRO A 1229 -14.62 -1.85 -43.60
CA PRO A 1229 -15.56 -1.76 -42.48
C PRO A 1229 -16.41 -0.49 -42.51
N ALA A 1230 -15.85 0.64 -42.99
CA ALA A 1230 -16.52 1.92 -43.11
C ALA A 1230 -17.50 2.03 -44.31
N ARG A 1231 -17.72 0.94 -45.06
CA ARG A 1231 -18.56 0.89 -46.26
C ARG A 1231 -18.18 1.98 -47.29
N THR A 1232 -16.90 2.13 -47.59
CA THR A 1232 -16.41 3.15 -48.54
C THR A 1232 -16.97 2.86 -49.94
N PRO A 1233 -17.64 3.82 -50.60
CA PRO A 1233 -18.16 3.61 -51.96
C PRO A 1233 -17.03 3.39 -52.98
N VAL A 1234 -17.12 2.34 -53.79
CA VAL A 1234 -16.08 1.96 -54.77
C VAL A 1234 -16.60 1.97 -56.21
N SER A 1235 -15.73 1.77 -57.20
CA SER A 1235 -16.12 1.65 -58.62
C SER A 1235 -16.52 0.21 -58.99
N LEU A 1236 -16.79 -0.06 -60.28
CA LEU A 1236 -17.07 -1.42 -60.76
C LEU A 1236 -15.81 -2.28 -60.87
N SER A 1237 -14.62 -1.70 -60.77
CA SER A 1237 -13.34 -2.40 -60.81
C SER A 1237 -12.39 -1.72 -59.84
N PHE A 1238 -12.20 -2.32 -58.66
CA PHE A 1238 -11.50 -1.69 -57.55
C PHE A 1238 -10.59 -2.67 -56.80
N ASN A 1239 -9.52 -2.14 -56.22
CA ASN A 1239 -8.68 -2.85 -55.27
C ASN A 1239 -9.34 -2.77 -53.89
N PRO A 1240 -9.70 -3.90 -53.25
CA PRO A 1240 -10.45 -3.90 -51.99
C PRO A 1240 -9.58 -3.51 -50.78
N VAL A 1241 -8.26 -3.39 -50.93
CA VAL A 1241 -7.33 -2.88 -49.92
C VAL A 1241 -7.21 -1.35 -49.99
N THR A 1242 -7.03 -0.78 -51.19
CA THR A 1242 -6.78 0.66 -51.36
C THR A 1242 -8.04 1.46 -51.67
N PHE A 1243 -9.14 0.79 -52.01
CA PHE A 1243 -10.40 1.37 -52.50
C PHE A 1243 -10.30 2.14 -53.84
N GLU A 1244 -9.13 2.13 -54.47
CA GLU A 1244 -8.89 2.76 -55.77
C GLU A 1244 -9.25 1.84 -56.95
N ASP A 1245 -9.42 2.44 -58.14
CA ASP A 1245 -9.64 1.67 -59.38
C ASP A 1245 -8.45 0.76 -59.68
N CYS A 1246 -8.72 -0.51 -60.02
CA CYS A 1246 -7.66 -1.42 -60.46
C CYS A 1246 -6.93 -0.87 -61.70
N GLN A 1247 -5.61 -0.98 -61.73
CA GLN A 1247 -4.77 -0.54 -62.86
C GLN A 1247 -4.63 -1.59 -63.97
#